data_AF-A0A537GQW5-F1
#
_entry.id   AF-A0A537GQW5-F1
#
_cell.length_a   1.000
_cell.length_b   1.000
_cell.length_c   1.000
_cell.angle_alpha   90.00
_cell.angle_beta   90.00
_cell.angle_gamma   90.00
#
_symmetry.space_group_name_H-M   'P 1'
#
loop_
_entity.id
_entity.type
_entity.pdbx_description
1 polymer ?
#
loop_
_entity_poly.entity_id
_entity_poly.type
_entity_poly.pdbx_seq_one_letter_code
_entity_poly.pdbx_strand_id
1 'polypeptide(L)'
;MSDKRFVQQSGIDAFNGNELIVKGALESQVGLIAGYPGSPVAEIFTIMEENADILREVGLWGEMTNDESQGAAALSGAMDVGVNAIAVMKSVGLNVAADTINIINYSDKYGLSGMKGGAVVVCGDDPHASSTQVAGDSRALMELLKMPIIEPSNPQEIKDWIGEALRLSVHSNLVVGYLITTYLAEGGGNVQLYENKSPEISFKHPITLDISKVDIKRKVSIPPNTWDLEKEIIRDRFPRVHEYVREHALNKILYSDGKKHNIGFVAAGISYSYLEQALWELGCDEQFPILKLSVTFPIDPEILEQFSKLADNIVVVEEKGPIIENQIKTILRDMVQDGKITKEPNVWGKVFPKDEDGFPEESGLTPSTLIEKIGGLILDIGDRIAKYDEKKIQSELDLLTEIKAYGILVPPRSPGFCAGCPHRETLSAVHSMREEPAHKDIFAHGDIGCYSMSFLPPFGEMHNLTAMALGGAAGSGMDPFVTNKQYALMGDSTFFWRGMTAISNSIKEAQDILYIILENKNTAMTGHQPTPESGHNIMGDKTTAQDIESIVRAMGQGQIYIRKMPPSNREKYMKELDKAFAIPGVKVVIADKECGITFHKRKRAERNRIIDRQGFIPREEFVNISQEVCENCRECTKNTGCPGLTIIDTDYGEKIGIDQSTCVSDTYCTKIMACPSFEKVIVTRNKPPRPRVRKISLDDIPPP
;
A
#
# COMPACT_ATOMS: atom_id res chain seq x y z
N MET A 1 -10.21 4.52 -21.23
CA MET A 1 -10.43 3.45 -22.22
C MET A 1 -9.90 2.20 -21.56
N SER A 2 -10.72 1.17 -21.43
CA SER A 2 -10.31 -0.07 -20.77
C SER A 2 -9.15 -0.72 -21.52
N ASP A 3 -8.28 -1.34 -20.76
CA ASP A 3 -7.10 -2.02 -21.26
C ASP A 3 -7.51 -3.40 -21.83
N LYS A 4 -7.20 -3.59 -23.12
CA LYS A 4 -7.55 -4.81 -23.85
C LYS A 4 -6.84 -6.05 -23.33
N ARG A 5 -5.74 -5.91 -22.60
CA ARG A 5 -5.03 -7.06 -21.98
C ARG A 5 -5.95 -7.84 -21.03
N PHE A 6 -6.87 -7.16 -20.34
CA PHE A 6 -7.77 -7.81 -19.37
C PHE A 6 -8.86 -8.70 -20.01
N VAL A 7 -9.20 -8.48 -21.29
CA VAL A 7 -10.17 -9.33 -22.03
C VAL A 7 -9.51 -10.46 -22.80
N GLN A 8 -8.17 -10.53 -22.81
CA GLN A 8 -7.46 -11.61 -23.47
C GLN A 8 -7.73 -12.94 -22.74
N GLN A 9 -8.20 -13.93 -23.51
CA GLN A 9 -8.67 -15.23 -22.99
C GLN A 9 -7.62 -16.35 -23.07
N SER A 10 -6.50 -16.12 -23.77
CA SER A 10 -5.44 -17.11 -23.96
C SER A 10 -4.13 -16.44 -24.40
N GLY A 11 -3.02 -17.18 -24.31
CA GLY A 11 -1.68 -16.70 -24.67
C GLY A 11 -0.93 -16.05 -23.51
N ILE A 12 0.14 -15.33 -23.84
CA ILE A 12 1.05 -14.73 -22.85
C ILE A 12 1.02 -13.21 -23.01
N ASP A 13 0.93 -12.49 -21.89
CA ASP A 13 1.08 -11.04 -21.85
C ASP A 13 1.73 -10.59 -20.54
N ALA A 14 2.27 -9.37 -20.52
CA ALA A 14 2.95 -8.78 -19.38
C ALA A 14 1.99 -7.98 -18.51
N PHE A 15 2.06 -8.18 -17.20
CA PHE A 15 1.30 -7.42 -16.20
C PHE A 15 2.14 -7.13 -14.97
N ASN A 16 1.80 -6.07 -14.23
CA ASN A 16 2.30 -5.87 -12.87
C ASN A 16 1.47 -6.66 -11.84
N GLY A 17 1.96 -6.78 -10.60
CA GLY A 17 1.31 -7.55 -9.53
C GLY A 17 -0.11 -7.08 -9.20
N ASN A 18 -0.33 -5.77 -9.13
CA ASN A 18 -1.66 -5.19 -8.91
C ASN A 18 -2.65 -5.57 -10.03
N GLU A 19 -2.22 -5.50 -11.28
CA GLU A 19 -3.02 -5.92 -12.43
C GLU A 19 -3.31 -7.43 -12.39
N LEU A 20 -2.33 -8.23 -11.96
CA LEU A 20 -2.46 -9.70 -11.86
C LEU A 20 -3.49 -10.12 -10.80
N ILE A 21 -3.64 -9.38 -9.71
CA ILE A 21 -4.70 -9.62 -8.71
C ILE A 21 -6.09 -9.40 -9.34
N VAL A 22 -6.27 -8.30 -10.10
CA VAL A 22 -7.53 -8.02 -10.80
C VAL A 22 -7.79 -9.06 -11.90
N LYS A 23 -6.76 -9.42 -12.68
CA LYS A 23 -6.88 -10.45 -13.73
C LYS A 23 -7.18 -11.83 -13.12
N GLY A 24 -6.54 -12.20 -12.03
CA GLY A 24 -6.82 -13.44 -11.29
C GLY A 24 -8.24 -13.49 -10.78
N ALA A 25 -8.79 -12.36 -10.30
CA ALA A 25 -10.18 -12.26 -9.89
C ALA A 25 -11.16 -12.46 -11.07
N LEU A 26 -10.88 -11.86 -12.23
CA LEU A 26 -11.66 -12.03 -13.46
C LEU A 26 -11.67 -13.49 -13.95
N GLU A 27 -10.58 -14.22 -13.79
CA GLU A 27 -10.46 -15.64 -14.19
C GLU A 27 -11.06 -16.61 -13.15
N SER A 28 -11.42 -16.13 -11.95
CA SER A 28 -11.77 -16.95 -10.78
C SER A 28 -13.20 -16.75 -10.24
N GLN A 29 -14.13 -16.29 -11.08
CA GLN A 29 -15.55 -16.13 -10.71
C GLN A 29 -15.75 -15.22 -9.49
N VAL A 30 -14.93 -14.17 -9.34
CA VAL A 30 -15.11 -13.19 -8.27
C VAL A 30 -16.30 -12.29 -8.60
N GLY A 31 -17.23 -12.14 -7.66
CA GLY A 31 -18.37 -11.24 -7.79
C GLY A 31 -18.22 -9.92 -7.06
N LEU A 32 -17.29 -9.83 -6.10
CA LEU A 32 -17.02 -8.61 -5.34
C LEU A 32 -15.52 -8.41 -5.11
N ILE A 33 -15.01 -7.22 -5.41
CA ILE A 33 -13.75 -6.71 -4.88
C ILE A 33 -14.06 -5.44 -4.09
N ALA A 34 -13.74 -5.43 -2.79
CA ALA A 34 -13.98 -4.30 -1.90
C ALA A 34 -12.69 -3.88 -1.17
N GLY A 35 -12.62 -2.67 -0.61
CA GLY A 35 -11.53 -2.28 0.29
C GLY A 35 -11.15 -0.81 0.21
N TYR A 36 -10.03 -0.47 0.83
CA TYR A 36 -9.50 0.89 0.88
C TYR A 36 -8.07 0.94 0.34
N PRO A 37 -7.71 1.95 -0.48
CA PRO A 37 -6.41 2.01 -1.14
C PRO A 37 -5.26 2.19 -0.14
N GLY A 38 -4.19 1.42 -0.32
CA GLY A 38 -2.94 1.57 0.42
C GLY A 38 -1.78 0.88 -0.28
N SER A 39 -0.65 1.58 -0.41
CA SER A 39 0.57 1.01 -1.01
C SER A 39 1.04 -0.22 -0.22
N PRO A 40 1.53 -1.27 -0.90
CA PRO A 40 1.83 -1.35 -2.35
C PRO A 40 0.64 -1.78 -3.24
N VAL A 41 -0.55 -2.00 -2.67
CA VAL A 41 -1.72 -2.53 -3.39
C VAL A 41 -2.78 -1.48 -3.78
N ALA A 42 -2.43 -0.19 -3.67
CA ALA A 42 -3.37 0.90 -3.91
C ALA A 42 -3.84 1.00 -5.37
N GLU A 43 -3.00 0.58 -6.33
CA GLU A 43 -3.28 0.70 -7.75
C GLU A 43 -4.45 -0.18 -8.21
N ILE A 44 -4.79 -1.24 -7.47
CA ILE A 44 -5.93 -2.10 -7.80
C ILE A 44 -7.21 -1.29 -7.99
N PHE A 45 -7.44 -0.27 -7.15
CA PHE A 45 -8.63 0.57 -7.27
C PHE A 45 -8.60 1.43 -8.55
N THR A 46 -7.45 1.99 -8.91
CA THR A 46 -7.28 2.73 -10.16
C THR A 46 -7.47 1.81 -11.37
N ILE A 47 -6.93 0.60 -11.32
CA ILE A 47 -7.07 -0.42 -12.37
C ILE A 47 -8.55 -0.81 -12.52
N MET A 48 -9.27 -1.00 -11.42
CA MET A 48 -10.71 -1.28 -11.46
C MET A 48 -11.50 -0.11 -12.07
N GLU A 49 -11.19 1.13 -11.70
CA GLU A 49 -11.83 2.32 -12.27
C GLU A 49 -11.63 2.43 -13.78
N GLU A 50 -10.38 2.24 -14.25
CA GLU A 50 -10.04 2.31 -15.67
C GLU A 50 -10.66 1.16 -16.50
N ASN A 51 -10.95 0.03 -15.86
CA ASN A 51 -11.48 -1.18 -16.47
C ASN A 51 -12.93 -1.50 -16.05
N ALA A 52 -13.67 -0.52 -15.52
CA ALA A 52 -15.03 -0.71 -15.00
C ALA A 52 -15.99 -1.35 -16.01
N ASP A 53 -15.85 -1.06 -17.31
CA ASP A 53 -16.67 -1.67 -18.36
C ASP A 53 -16.45 -3.19 -18.48
N ILE A 54 -15.21 -3.65 -18.33
CA ILE A 54 -14.86 -5.09 -18.34
C ILE A 54 -15.41 -5.77 -17.08
N LEU A 55 -15.27 -5.13 -15.92
CA LEU A 55 -15.81 -5.66 -14.66
C LEU A 55 -17.33 -5.82 -14.75
N ARG A 56 -18.02 -4.82 -15.34
CA ARG A 56 -19.46 -4.88 -15.58
C ARG A 56 -19.85 -5.99 -16.54
N GLU A 57 -19.09 -6.19 -17.62
CA GLU A 57 -19.36 -7.23 -18.59
C GLU A 57 -19.36 -8.61 -17.91
N VAL A 58 -18.33 -8.89 -17.12
CA VAL A 58 -18.14 -10.15 -16.39
C VAL A 58 -19.12 -10.29 -15.21
N GLY A 59 -19.63 -9.21 -14.64
CA GLY A 59 -20.52 -9.24 -13.47
C GLY A 59 -19.78 -9.15 -12.13
N LEU A 60 -18.56 -8.61 -12.14
CA LEU A 60 -17.76 -8.30 -10.94
C LEU A 60 -18.10 -6.89 -10.46
N TRP A 61 -18.48 -6.75 -9.20
CA TRP A 61 -18.69 -5.46 -8.56
C TRP A 61 -17.41 -4.98 -7.86
N GLY A 62 -16.94 -3.79 -8.22
CA GLY A 62 -15.85 -3.11 -7.54
C GLY A 62 -16.37 -2.07 -6.56
N GLU A 63 -15.83 -2.05 -5.35
CA GLU A 63 -16.20 -1.08 -4.32
C GLU A 63 -14.94 -0.55 -3.61
N MET A 64 -14.75 0.76 -3.68
CA MET A 64 -13.81 1.43 -2.77
C MET A 64 -14.60 1.91 -1.56
N THR A 65 -14.41 1.24 -0.43
CA THR A 65 -15.10 1.56 0.83
C THR A 65 -14.48 2.79 1.47
N ASN A 66 -15.13 3.35 2.51
CA ASN A 66 -14.55 4.48 3.24
C ASN A 66 -13.43 4.07 4.20
N ASP A 67 -13.37 2.80 4.60
CA ASP A 67 -12.31 2.21 5.42
C ASP A 67 -12.22 0.69 5.19
N GLU A 68 -11.14 0.07 5.67
CA GLU A 68 -10.83 -1.35 5.49
C GLU A 68 -11.80 -2.29 6.23
N SER A 69 -12.36 -1.86 7.36
CA SER A 69 -13.34 -2.65 8.13
C SER A 69 -14.66 -2.80 7.37
N GLN A 70 -15.07 -1.76 6.63
CA GLN A 70 -16.20 -1.85 5.71
C GLN A 70 -15.91 -2.81 4.55
N GLY A 71 -14.68 -2.80 4.02
CA GLY A 71 -14.26 -3.75 2.98
C GLY A 71 -14.31 -5.20 3.47
N ALA A 72 -13.83 -5.44 4.68
CA ALA A 72 -13.94 -6.75 5.33
C ALA A 72 -15.40 -7.13 5.60
N ALA A 73 -16.26 -6.19 6.04
CA ALA A 73 -17.68 -6.45 6.27
C ALA A 73 -18.42 -6.80 4.96
N ALA A 74 -18.04 -6.18 3.85
CA ALA A 74 -18.60 -6.48 2.53
C ALA A 74 -18.33 -7.94 2.11
N LEU A 75 -17.18 -8.52 2.51
CA LEU A 75 -16.93 -9.96 2.34
C LEU A 75 -18.00 -10.80 3.01
N SER A 76 -18.37 -10.47 4.26
CA SER A 76 -19.42 -11.20 4.99
C SER A 76 -20.73 -11.20 4.21
N GLY A 77 -21.13 -10.03 3.70
CA GLY A 77 -22.36 -9.89 2.92
C GLY A 77 -22.33 -10.72 1.62
N ALA A 78 -21.21 -10.71 0.89
CA ALA A 78 -21.06 -11.52 -0.32
C ALA A 78 -21.10 -13.02 -0.03
N MET A 79 -20.42 -13.47 1.03
CA MET A 79 -20.44 -14.87 1.46
C MET A 79 -21.82 -15.35 1.89
N ASP A 80 -22.61 -14.49 2.54
CA ASP A 80 -24.00 -14.80 2.89
C ASP A 80 -24.89 -15.05 1.67
N VAL A 81 -24.49 -14.58 0.49
CA VAL A 81 -25.18 -14.83 -0.78
C VAL A 81 -24.49 -15.94 -1.59
N GLY A 82 -23.36 -16.48 -1.13
CA GLY A 82 -22.61 -17.52 -1.83
C GLY A 82 -21.74 -16.97 -2.97
N VAL A 83 -21.32 -15.71 -2.89
CA VAL A 83 -20.48 -15.03 -3.89
C VAL A 83 -19.02 -15.04 -3.44
N ASN A 84 -18.11 -15.33 -4.37
CA ASN A 84 -16.67 -15.18 -4.15
C ASN A 84 -16.30 -13.70 -4.04
N ALA A 85 -15.58 -13.33 -2.98
CA ALA A 85 -15.26 -11.94 -2.68
C ALA A 85 -13.81 -11.75 -2.22
N ILE A 86 -13.25 -10.60 -2.58
CA ILE A 86 -11.88 -10.18 -2.22
C ILE A 86 -11.94 -8.84 -1.51
N ALA A 87 -11.25 -8.71 -0.37
CA ALA A 87 -10.99 -7.44 0.28
C ALA A 87 -9.53 -7.07 0.08
N VAL A 88 -9.25 -5.86 -0.39
CA VAL A 88 -7.89 -5.38 -0.67
C VAL A 88 -7.52 -4.28 0.32
N MET A 89 -6.37 -4.45 0.97
CA MET A 89 -5.82 -3.48 1.92
C MET A 89 -4.31 -3.64 2.07
N LYS A 90 -3.64 -2.66 2.68
CA LYS A 90 -2.24 -2.81 3.11
C LYS A 90 -2.13 -3.33 4.55
N SER A 91 -0.91 -3.65 5.00
CA SER A 91 -0.61 -4.15 6.35
C SER A 91 -1.29 -3.40 7.50
N VAL A 92 -1.16 -2.07 7.56
CA VAL A 92 -1.82 -1.26 8.61
C VAL A 92 -3.35 -1.22 8.44
N GLY A 93 -3.85 -1.42 7.23
CA GLY A 93 -5.28 -1.58 6.95
C GLY A 93 -5.85 -2.89 7.49
N LEU A 94 -5.04 -3.96 7.53
CA LEU A 94 -5.45 -5.20 8.20
C LEU A 94 -5.69 -5.01 9.71
N ASN A 95 -4.93 -4.13 10.36
CA ASN A 95 -5.19 -3.76 11.76
C ASN A 95 -6.56 -3.09 11.93
N VAL A 96 -6.97 -2.29 10.95
CA VAL A 96 -8.27 -1.60 10.93
C VAL A 96 -9.41 -2.60 10.71
N ALA A 97 -9.20 -3.60 9.86
CA ALA A 97 -10.16 -4.65 9.53
C ALA A 97 -10.22 -5.81 10.55
N ALA A 98 -9.25 -5.90 11.47
CA ALA A 98 -9.05 -7.03 12.36
C ALA A 98 -10.30 -7.41 13.17
N ASP A 99 -11.00 -6.42 13.74
CA ASP A 99 -12.24 -6.65 14.50
C ASP A 99 -13.31 -7.37 13.65
N THR A 100 -13.52 -6.86 12.44
CA THR A 100 -14.50 -7.41 11.50
C THR A 100 -14.11 -8.82 11.05
N ILE A 101 -12.85 -9.04 10.66
CA ILE A 101 -12.38 -10.36 10.20
C ILE A 101 -12.48 -11.41 11.32
N ASN A 102 -12.16 -11.02 12.56
CA ASN A 102 -12.26 -11.91 13.71
C ASN A 102 -13.69 -12.45 13.85
N ILE A 103 -14.71 -11.58 13.77
CA ILE A 103 -16.12 -12.00 13.83
C ILE A 103 -16.54 -12.86 12.63
N ILE A 104 -16.10 -12.50 11.42
CA ILE A 104 -16.43 -13.23 10.19
C ILE A 104 -15.88 -14.66 10.19
N ASN A 105 -14.76 -14.93 10.86
CA ASN A 105 -14.24 -16.29 10.93
C ASN A 105 -15.06 -17.22 11.83
N TYR A 106 -15.86 -16.67 12.74
CA TYR A 106 -16.82 -17.45 13.54
C TYR A 106 -18.11 -17.75 12.78
N SER A 107 -18.45 -17.01 11.73
CA SER A 107 -19.62 -17.29 10.92
C SER A 107 -19.35 -18.36 9.86
N ASP A 108 -20.38 -19.14 9.56
CA ASP A 108 -20.39 -20.10 8.46
C ASP A 108 -20.56 -19.41 7.10
N LYS A 109 -19.86 -19.91 6.08
CA LYS A 109 -19.86 -19.39 4.70
C LYS A 109 -20.79 -20.17 3.77
N TYR A 110 -21.58 -21.12 4.30
CA TYR A 110 -22.75 -21.59 3.57
C TYR A 110 -23.73 -20.42 3.40
N GLY A 111 -23.90 -19.98 2.16
CA GLY A 111 -24.74 -18.86 1.80
C GLY A 111 -26.22 -19.20 1.99
N LEU A 112 -27.02 -18.16 2.26
CA LEU A 112 -28.47 -18.20 2.30
C LEU A 112 -29.08 -18.56 0.93
N SER A 113 -28.29 -18.46 -0.13
CA SER A 113 -28.58 -18.95 -1.48
C SER A 113 -28.53 -20.48 -1.61
N GLY A 114 -27.95 -21.18 -0.62
CA GLY A 114 -27.62 -22.60 -0.73
C GLY A 114 -26.26 -22.89 -1.38
N MET A 115 -25.54 -21.84 -1.81
CA MET A 115 -24.20 -21.92 -2.38
C MET A 115 -23.14 -21.44 -1.38
N LYS A 116 -21.89 -21.88 -1.52
CA LYS A 116 -20.77 -21.38 -0.71
C LYS A 116 -20.01 -20.29 -1.47
N GLY A 117 -19.68 -19.19 -0.79
CA GLY A 117 -18.81 -18.14 -1.30
C GLY A 117 -17.45 -18.18 -0.62
N GLY A 118 -16.36 -18.07 -1.38
CA GLY A 118 -15.01 -17.91 -0.85
C GLY A 118 -14.72 -16.46 -0.50
N ALA A 119 -13.93 -16.24 0.56
CA ALA A 119 -13.45 -14.91 0.94
C ALA A 119 -11.94 -14.88 1.10
N VAL A 120 -11.34 -13.90 0.43
CA VAL A 120 -9.90 -13.65 0.47
C VAL A 120 -9.65 -12.22 0.90
N VAL A 121 -8.68 -12.01 1.79
CA VAL A 121 -8.15 -10.69 2.13
C VAL A 121 -6.76 -10.58 1.53
N VAL A 122 -6.63 -9.78 0.47
CA VAL A 122 -5.34 -9.41 -0.10
C VAL A 122 -4.71 -8.34 0.76
N CYS A 123 -3.57 -8.67 1.35
CA CYS A 123 -2.80 -7.77 2.20
C CYS A 123 -1.46 -7.43 1.54
N GLY A 124 -1.28 -6.15 1.22
CA GLY A 124 -0.02 -5.61 0.73
C GLY A 124 0.93 -5.25 1.88
N ASP A 125 2.03 -5.97 2.00
CA ASP A 125 3.07 -5.74 2.99
C ASP A 125 4.27 -4.97 2.41
N ASP A 126 4.88 -4.14 3.24
CA ASP A 126 6.09 -3.37 2.91
C ASP A 126 7.18 -3.65 3.96
N PRO A 127 7.98 -4.71 3.77
CA PRO A 127 9.02 -5.10 4.71
C PRO A 127 10.10 -4.02 4.91
N HIS A 128 10.33 -3.18 3.91
CA HIS A 128 11.34 -2.11 3.97
C HIS A 128 10.80 -0.79 4.53
N ALA A 129 9.48 -0.67 4.78
CA ALA A 129 8.84 0.60 5.12
C ALA A 129 9.16 1.72 4.10
N SER A 130 9.26 1.36 2.81
CA SER A 130 9.59 2.31 1.75
C SER A 130 8.44 3.29 1.45
N SER A 131 7.22 2.85 1.71
CA SER A 131 5.95 3.54 1.44
C SER A 131 5.02 3.59 2.66
N THR A 132 5.35 2.86 3.73
CA THR A 132 4.56 2.76 4.97
C THR A 132 5.36 3.24 6.18
N GLN A 133 4.68 3.78 7.20
CA GLN A 133 5.29 4.35 8.41
C GLN A 133 5.95 3.30 9.31
N VAL A 134 5.40 2.09 9.28
CA VAL A 134 5.89 0.93 10.03
C VAL A 134 6.15 -0.18 9.03
N ALA A 135 7.26 -0.90 9.23
CA ALA A 135 7.54 -2.04 8.38
C ALA A 135 6.52 -3.16 8.69
N GLY A 136 5.87 -3.66 7.65
CA GLY A 136 4.77 -4.62 7.79
C GLY A 136 5.26 -6.06 7.89
N ASP A 137 4.63 -6.84 8.78
CA ASP A 137 4.57 -8.30 8.74
C ASP A 137 3.18 -8.73 9.21
N SER A 138 2.29 -8.94 8.26
CA SER A 138 0.88 -9.20 8.54
C SER A 138 0.61 -10.65 8.95
N ARG A 139 1.60 -11.55 8.85
CA ARG A 139 1.40 -12.99 9.14
C ARG A 139 1.00 -13.24 10.58
N ALA A 140 1.64 -12.54 11.52
CA ALA A 140 1.29 -12.64 12.95
C ALA A 140 -0.16 -12.22 13.25
N LEU A 141 -0.64 -11.16 12.59
CA LEU A 141 -2.02 -10.71 12.75
C LEU A 141 -3.00 -11.67 12.06
N MET A 142 -2.68 -12.18 10.88
CA MET A 142 -3.49 -13.18 10.19
C MET A 142 -3.64 -14.48 10.99
N GLU A 143 -2.56 -14.94 11.64
CA GLU A 143 -2.59 -16.08 12.57
C GLU A 143 -3.52 -15.81 13.76
N LEU A 144 -3.40 -14.63 14.40
CA LEU A 144 -4.30 -14.21 15.49
C LEU A 144 -5.78 -14.20 15.05
N LEU A 145 -6.02 -13.77 13.80
CA LEU A 145 -7.34 -13.73 13.18
C LEU A 145 -7.81 -15.09 12.67
N LYS A 146 -7.03 -16.17 12.84
CA LYS A 146 -7.33 -17.55 12.41
C LYS A 146 -7.49 -17.68 10.89
N MET A 147 -6.76 -16.88 10.13
CA MET A 147 -6.80 -16.88 8.67
C MET A 147 -5.71 -17.80 8.11
N PRO A 148 -6.04 -18.79 7.27
CA PRO A 148 -5.02 -19.48 6.49
C PRO A 148 -4.30 -18.49 5.58
N ILE A 149 -2.98 -18.56 5.49
CA ILE A 149 -2.16 -17.57 4.76
C ILE A 149 -1.60 -18.22 3.51
N ILE A 150 -1.81 -17.60 2.34
CA ILE A 150 -1.22 -17.99 1.07
C ILE A 150 -0.28 -16.89 0.55
N GLU A 151 0.90 -17.28 0.05
CA GLU A 151 1.98 -16.34 -0.31
C GLU A 151 2.57 -16.64 -1.71
N PRO A 152 2.07 -16.03 -2.80
CA PRO A 152 2.63 -16.23 -4.14
C PRO A 152 4.08 -15.75 -4.22
N SER A 153 4.90 -16.45 -5.01
CA SER A 153 6.33 -16.13 -5.17
C SER A 153 6.70 -15.50 -6.51
N ASN A 154 5.82 -15.62 -7.51
CA ASN A 154 6.07 -15.14 -8.87
C ASN A 154 4.78 -14.62 -9.55
N PRO A 155 4.89 -13.88 -10.68
CA PRO A 155 3.74 -13.31 -11.38
C PRO A 155 2.63 -14.31 -11.75
N GLN A 156 2.97 -15.53 -12.18
CA GLN A 156 1.96 -16.53 -12.54
C GLN A 156 1.15 -16.96 -11.31
N GLU A 157 1.83 -17.20 -10.19
CA GLU A 157 1.19 -17.53 -8.92
C GLU A 157 0.32 -16.38 -8.42
N ILE A 158 0.75 -15.11 -8.57
CA ILE A 158 -0.05 -13.95 -8.17
C ILE A 158 -1.45 -13.98 -8.79
N LYS A 159 -1.56 -14.38 -10.06
CA LYS A 159 -2.82 -14.47 -10.78
C LYS A 159 -3.57 -15.76 -10.45
N ASP A 160 -2.91 -16.90 -10.57
CA ASP A 160 -3.59 -18.20 -10.49
C ASP A 160 -4.03 -18.55 -9.07
N TRP A 161 -3.28 -18.12 -8.05
CA TRP A 161 -3.57 -18.46 -6.66
C TRP A 161 -4.71 -17.66 -6.05
N ILE A 162 -5.21 -16.61 -6.71
CA ILE A 162 -6.49 -15.99 -6.33
C ILE A 162 -7.61 -17.04 -6.36
N GLY A 163 -7.66 -17.86 -7.41
CA GLY A 163 -8.62 -18.94 -7.53
C GLY A 163 -8.40 -20.05 -6.50
N GLU A 164 -7.15 -20.39 -6.20
CA GLU A 164 -6.82 -21.38 -5.16
C GLU A 164 -7.20 -20.89 -3.76
N ALA A 165 -6.94 -19.61 -3.45
CA ALA A 165 -7.29 -19.00 -2.17
C ALA A 165 -8.82 -19.01 -1.93
N LEU A 166 -9.60 -18.71 -2.98
CA LEU A 166 -11.05 -18.78 -2.92
C LEU A 166 -11.56 -20.21 -2.69
N ARG A 167 -11.00 -21.19 -3.41
CA ARG A 167 -11.35 -22.62 -3.23
C ARG A 167 -10.98 -23.13 -1.85
N LEU A 168 -9.80 -22.77 -1.34
CA LEU A 168 -9.37 -23.08 0.02
C LEU A 168 -10.33 -22.46 1.05
N SER A 169 -10.76 -21.22 0.84
CA SER A 169 -11.74 -20.54 1.71
C SER A 169 -13.09 -21.29 1.74
N VAL A 170 -13.60 -21.70 0.57
CA VAL A 170 -14.85 -22.48 0.45
C VAL A 170 -14.74 -23.85 1.13
N HIS A 171 -13.58 -24.51 1.01
CA HIS A 171 -13.35 -25.83 1.57
C HIS A 171 -13.19 -25.79 3.10
N SER A 172 -12.31 -24.92 3.60
CA SER A 172 -12.00 -24.77 5.02
C SER A 172 -13.05 -24.00 5.81
N ASN A 173 -13.93 -23.24 5.14
CA ASN A 173 -14.87 -22.33 5.78
C ASN A 173 -14.18 -21.20 6.59
N LEU A 174 -12.98 -20.77 6.18
CA LEU A 174 -12.20 -19.70 6.79
C LEU A 174 -11.92 -18.58 5.77
N VAL A 175 -11.75 -17.35 6.25
CA VAL A 175 -11.26 -16.25 5.41
C VAL A 175 -9.77 -16.47 5.19
N VAL A 176 -9.34 -16.50 3.93
CA VAL A 176 -7.94 -16.74 3.56
C VAL A 176 -7.22 -15.40 3.44
N GLY A 177 -6.07 -15.27 4.10
CA GLY A 177 -5.14 -14.16 3.91
C GLY A 177 -4.27 -14.42 2.70
N TYR A 178 -4.19 -13.46 1.79
CA TYR A 178 -3.36 -13.50 0.60
C TYR A 178 -2.29 -12.42 0.73
N LEU A 179 -1.07 -12.82 1.07
CA LEU A 179 0.00 -11.89 1.38
C LEU A 179 0.84 -11.60 0.13
N ILE A 180 1.02 -10.33 -0.18
CA ILE A 180 1.91 -9.89 -1.26
C ILE A 180 2.79 -8.75 -0.78
N THR A 181 4.08 -8.80 -1.08
CA THR A 181 5.03 -7.75 -0.68
C THR A 181 5.26 -6.73 -1.80
N THR A 182 5.78 -5.55 -1.44
CA THR A 182 6.01 -4.41 -2.35
C THR A 182 6.57 -4.80 -3.72
N TYR A 183 7.63 -5.61 -3.77
CA TYR A 183 8.28 -5.94 -5.04
C TYR A 183 7.47 -6.89 -5.92
N LEU A 184 6.61 -7.73 -5.34
CA LEU A 184 5.68 -8.56 -6.12
C LEU A 184 4.48 -7.75 -6.59
N ALA A 185 3.97 -6.84 -5.75
CA ALA A 185 2.81 -6.01 -6.07
C ALA A 185 3.11 -4.97 -7.16
N GLU A 186 4.25 -4.30 -7.07
CA GLU A 186 4.68 -3.26 -8.03
C GLU A 186 5.52 -3.84 -9.19
N GLY A 187 6.18 -4.98 -8.97
CA GLY A 187 6.88 -5.73 -10.01
C GLY A 187 5.93 -6.37 -10.99
N GLY A 188 6.46 -6.98 -12.06
CA GLY A 188 5.65 -7.57 -13.10
C GLY A 188 6.40 -8.60 -13.93
N GLY A 189 5.64 -9.33 -14.75
CA GLY A 189 6.19 -10.34 -15.63
C GLY A 189 5.16 -10.87 -16.62
N ASN A 190 5.63 -11.74 -17.50
CA ASN A 190 4.80 -12.43 -18.47
C ASN A 190 4.02 -13.56 -17.80
N VAL A 191 2.73 -13.64 -18.06
CA VAL A 191 1.85 -14.69 -17.51
C VAL A 191 1.01 -15.33 -18.61
N GLN A 192 0.71 -16.62 -18.44
CA GLN A 192 -0.25 -17.34 -19.24
C GLN A 192 -1.68 -16.95 -18.83
N LEU A 193 -2.49 -16.50 -19.79
CA LEU A 193 -3.85 -16.03 -19.57
C LEU A 193 -4.89 -17.10 -19.87
N TYR A 194 -6.03 -16.97 -19.19
CA TYR A 194 -7.20 -17.82 -19.34
C TYR A 194 -8.47 -16.98 -19.55
N GLU A 195 -9.57 -17.66 -19.87
CA GLU A 195 -10.87 -17.02 -20.07
C GLU A 195 -11.40 -16.41 -18.76
N ASN A 196 -11.93 -15.19 -18.84
CA ASN A 196 -12.63 -14.55 -17.74
C ASN A 196 -13.94 -15.29 -17.46
N LYS A 197 -14.26 -15.53 -16.19
CA LYS A 197 -15.41 -16.31 -15.77
C LYS A 197 -16.37 -15.47 -14.96
N SER A 198 -17.60 -15.34 -15.43
CA SER A 198 -18.67 -14.71 -14.66
C SER A 198 -19.02 -15.54 -13.42
N PRO A 199 -19.26 -14.90 -12.27
CA PRO A 199 -19.83 -15.57 -11.10
C PRO A 199 -21.27 -16.00 -11.38
N GLU A 200 -21.71 -17.09 -10.74
CA GLU A 200 -23.08 -17.60 -10.87
C GLU A 200 -24.12 -16.61 -10.32
N ILE A 201 -23.81 -15.95 -9.21
CA ILE A 201 -24.61 -14.87 -8.63
C ILE A 201 -23.85 -13.55 -8.78
N SER A 202 -24.50 -12.55 -9.35
CA SER A 202 -23.93 -11.21 -9.58
C SER A 202 -25.00 -10.13 -9.50
N PHE A 203 -24.58 -8.86 -9.56
CA PHE A 203 -25.51 -7.74 -9.69
C PHE A 203 -26.33 -7.78 -11.00
N LYS A 204 -25.90 -8.54 -12.02
CA LYS A 204 -26.65 -8.78 -13.27
C LYS A 204 -27.71 -9.87 -13.13
N HIS A 205 -27.50 -10.78 -12.20
CA HIS A 205 -28.37 -11.93 -11.92
C HIS A 205 -28.65 -12.00 -10.40
N PRO A 206 -29.35 -11.00 -9.83
CA PRO A 206 -29.63 -10.98 -8.41
C PRO A 206 -30.63 -12.08 -8.03
N ILE A 207 -30.50 -12.58 -6.81
CA ILE A 207 -31.40 -13.60 -6.25
C ILE A 207 -32.24 -13.02 -5.11
N THR A 208 -33.35 -13.67 -4.79
CA THR A 208 -34.12 -13.41 -3.57
C THR A 208 -33.76 -14.44 -2.51
N LEU A 209 -33.40 -13.97 -1.31
CA LEU A 209 -33.04 -14.85 -0.20
C LEU A 209 -34.29 -15.38 0.51
N ASP A 210 -34.27 -16.66 0.85
CA ASP A 210 -35.29 -17.29 1.70
C ASP A 210 -34.84 -17.22 3.16
N ILE A 211 -35.28 -16.16 3.83
CA ILE A 211 -34.88 -15.84 5.22
C ILE A 211 -35.27 -16.95 6.21
N SER A 212 -36.24 -17.81 5.86
CA SER A 212 -36.66 -18.91 6.72
C SER A 212 -35.60 -20.03 6.83
N LYS A 213 -34.63 -20.06 5.92
CA LYS A 213 -33.54 -21.06 5.87
C LYS A 213 -32.27 -20.62 6.59
N VAL A 214 -32.26 -19.42 7.20
CA VAL A 214 -31.09 -18.90 7.93
C VAL A 214 -30.85 -19.76 9.17
N ASP A 215 -29.69 -20.44 9.24
CA ASP A 215 -29.24 -21.09 10.47
C ASP A 215 -28.53 -20.06 11.37
N ILE A 216 -29.29 -19.50 12.31
CA ILE A 216 -28.80 -18.50 13.27
C ILE A 216 -27.62 -19.03 14.09
N LYS A 217 -27.61 -20.32 14.46
CA LYS A 217 -26.54 -20.90 15.27
C LYS A 217 -25.21 -20.95 14.52
N ARG A 218 -25.24 -21.00 13.19
CA ARG A 218 -24.02 -21.01 12.37
C ARG A 218 -23.56 -19.62 11.95
N LYS A 219 -24.42 -18.60 12.08
CA LYS A 219 -24.15 -17.22 11.60
C LYS A 219 -23.88 -16.21 12.72
N VAL A 220 -24.43 -16.41 13.92
CA VAL A 220 -24.39 -15.41 15.00
C VAL A 220 -23.48 -15.87 16.14
N SER A 221 -22.37 -15.15 16.36
CA SER A 221 -21.46 -15.40 17.47
C SER A 221 -21.85 -14.58 18.70
N ILE A 222 -22.73 -15.14 19.54
CA ILE A 222 -23.09 -14.60 20.85
C ILE A 222 -23.06 -15.75 21.88
N PRO A 223 -22.56 -15.53 23.11
CA PRO A 223 -22.59 -16.56 24.14
C PRO A 223 -24.00 -17.13 24.39
N PRO A 224 -24.16 -18.46 24.56
CA PRO A 224 -23.10 -19.48 24.66
C PRO A 224 -22.62 -20.06 23.30
N ASN A 225 -23.24 -19.69 22.18
CA ASN A 225 -22.97 -20.28 20.85
C ASN A 225 -21.53 -20.06 20.37
N THR A 226 -20.90 -18.95 20.77
CA THR A 226 -19.51 -18.61 20.43
C THR A 226 -18.52 -19.75 20.76
N TRP A 227 -18.73 -20.49 21.84
CA TRP A 227 -17.84 -21.60 22.22
C TRP A 227 -17.92 -22.79 21.27
N ASP A 228 -19.09 -23.08 20.72
CA ASP A 228 -19.26 -24.21 19.80
C ASP A 228 -18.70 -23.86 18.42
N LEU A 229 -18.87 -22.62 17.97
CA LEU A 229 -18.22 -22.09 16.76
C LEU A 229 -16.69 -22.12 16.88
N GLU A 230 -16.14 -21.76 18.04
CA GLU A 230 -14.69 -21.85 18.27
C GLU A 230 -14.17 -23.28 18.17
N LYS A 231 -14.87 -24.24 18.80
CA LYS A 231 -14.49 -25.66 18.70
C LYS A 231 -14.49 -26.14 17.27
N GLU A 232 -15.47 -25.71 16.46
CA GLU A 232 -15.53 -26.03 15.03
C GLU A 232 -14.29 -25.51 14.29
N ILE A 233 -13.87 -24.26 14.55
CA ILE A 233 -12.68 -23.70 13.92
C ILE A 233 -11.44 -24.57 14.21
N ILE A 234 -11.23 -24.90 15.49
CA ILE A 234 -10.03 -25.63 15.93
C ILE A 234 -10.05 -27.10 15.50
N ARG A 235 -11.20 -27.77 15.61
CA ARG A 235 -11.30 -29.24 15.47
C ARG A 235 -11.73 -29.70 14.08
N ASP A 236 -12.25 -28.82 13.24
CA ASP A 236 -12.77 -29.15 11.91
C ASP A 236 -12.18 -28.24 10.82
N ARG A 237 -12.28 -26.91 10.96
CA ARG A 237 -11.90 -25.98 9.88
C ARG A 237 -10.39 -25.94 9.61
N PHE A 238 -9.54 -25.90 10.63
CA PHE A 238 -8.07 -25.97 10.44
C PHE A 238 -7.62 -27.31 9.85
N PRO A 239 -8.08 -28.48 10.34
CA PRO A 239 -7.79 -29.76 9.68
C PRO A 239 -8.15 -29.80 8.18
N ARG A 240 -9.25 -29.17 7.77
CA ARG A 240 -9.63 -29.04 6.35
C ARG A 240 -8.65 -28.19 5.53
N VAL A 241 -7.94 -27.25 6.15
CA VAL A 241 -6.85 -26.53 5.46
C VAL A 241 -5.74 -27.51 5.09
N HIS A 242 -5.30 -28.35 6.03
CA HIS A 242 -4.28 -29.37 5.76
C HIS A 242 -4.75 -30.40 4.74
N GLU A 243 -6.00 -30.83 4.78
CA GLU A 243 -6.61 -31.68 3.76
C GLU A 243 -6.51 -31.05 2.36
N TYR A 244 -7.02 -29.82 2.20
CA TYR A 244 -7.00 -29.12 0.92
C TYR A 244 -5.57 -28.92 0.38
N VAL A 245 -4.64 -28.48 1.25
CA VAL A 245 -3.23 -28.25 0.89
C VAL A 245 -2.57 -29.51 0.34
N ARG A 246 -2.86 -30.67 0.94
CA ARG A 246 -2.32 -31.98 0.52
C ARG A 246 -2.96 -32.46 -0.79
N GLU A 247 -4.29 -32.40 -0.89
CA GLU A 247 -5.03 -32.85 -2.08
C GLU A 247 -4.63 -32.08 -3.34
N HIS A 248 -4.34 -30.78 -3.20
CA HIS A 248 -3.98 -29.90 -4.31
C HIS A 248 -2.46 -29.71 -4.47
N ALA A 249 -1.65 -30.40 -3.64
CA ALA A 249 -0.19 -30.32 -3.63
C ALA A 249 0.34 -28.87 -3.67
N LEU A 250 -0.26 -28.01 -2.84
CA LEU A 250 0.08 -26.58 -2.84
C LEU A 250 1.51 -26.36 -2.35
N ASN A 251 1.89 -26.97 -1.23
CA ASN A 251 3.26 -26.93 -0.72
C ASN A 251 4.11 -27.98 -1.45
N LYS A 252 5.35 -27.65 -1.81
CA LYS A 252 6.20 -28.51 -2.66
C LYS A 252 7.62 -28.63 -2.12
N ILE A 253 8.18 -29.84 -2.20
CA ILE A 253 9.62 -30.07 -2.00
C ILE A 253 10.26 -30.08 -3.39
N LEU A 254 11.11 -29.09 -3.66
CA LEU A 254 11.85 -28.92 -4.91
C LEU A 254 13.26 -29.48 -4.77
N TYR A 255 13.86 -29.84 -5.90
CA TYR A 255 15.26 -30.26 -6.03
C TYR A 255 15.72 -31.39 -5.09
N SER A 256 14.80 -32.23 -4.62
CA SER A 256 15.14 -33.40 -3.83
C SER A 256 15.61 -34.55 -4.73
N ASP A 257 16.78 -35.11 -4.40
CA ASP A 257 17.29 -36.34 -5.02
C ASP A 257 16.98 -37.61 -4.18
N GLY A 258 16.13 -37.46 -3.15
CA GLY A 258 15.75 -38.50 -2.19
C GLY A 258 16.84 -38.84 -1.16
N LYS A 259 18.00 -38.19 -1.19
CA LYS A 259 19.06 -38.37 -0.19
C LYS A 259 18.95 -37.31 0.91
N LYS A 260 19.62 -37.59 2.04
CA LYS A 260 19.65 -36.69 3.18
C LYS A 260 20.84 -35.74 3.11
N HIS A 261 20.58 -34.49 2.75
CA HIS A 261 21.54 -33.39 2.73
C HIS A 261 21.87 -32.91 4.14
N ASN A 262 23.02 -32.25 4.29
CA ASN A 262 23.36 -31.53 5.52
C ASN A 262 22.48 -30.29 5.67
N ILE A 263 22.12 -29.63 4.57
CA ILE A 263 21.33 -28.39 4.53
C ILE A 263 20.08 -28.59 3.66
N GLY A 264 18.94 -28.06 4.11
CA GLY A 264 17.74 -27.87 3.29
C GLY A 264 17.09 -26.53 3.63
N PHE A 265 16.47 -25.90 2.63
CA PHE A 265 15.88 -24.56 2.81
C PHE A 265 14.35 -24.62 2.86
N VAL A 266 13.74 -23.71 3.61
CA VAL A 266 12.29 -23.48 3.62
C VAL A 266 12.04 -22.01 3.30
N ALA A 267 11.19 -21.72 2.33
CA ALA A 267 10.86 -20.35 1.95
C ALA A 267 9.44 -20.24 1.39
N ALA A 268 8.88 -19.03 1.45
CA ALA A 268 7.58 -18.68 0.91
C ALA A 268 7.63 -17.29 0.25
N GLY A 269 6.60 -16.95 -0.53
CA GLY A 269 6.45 -15.61 -1.10
C GLY A 269 7.68 -15.15 -1.90
N ILE A 270 8.02 -13.87 -1.80
CA ILE A 270 9.21 -13.30 -2.46
C ILE A 270 10.53 -13.86 -1.89
N SER A 271 10.55 -14.32 -0.63
CA SER A 271 11.77 -14.89 -0.01
C SER A 271 12.26 -16.12 -0.76
N TYR A 272 11.34 -16.93 -1.33
CA TYR A 272 11.72 -18.04 -2.21
C TYR A 272 12.44 -17.55 -3.47
N SER A 273 11.93 -16.50 -4.13
CA SER A 273 12.54 -15.95 -5.34
C SER A 273 13.93 -15.35 -5.07
N TYR A 274 14.11 -14.70 -3.91
CA TYR A 274 15.43 -14.23 -3.49
C TYR A 274 16.39 -15.37 -3.16
N LEU A 275 15.90 -16.45 -2.54
CA LEU A 275 16.70 -17.64 -2.25
C LEU A 275 17.22 -18.29 -3.54
N GLU A 276 16.34 -18.50 -4.53
CA GLU A 276 16.73 -19.06 -5.83
C GLU A 276 17.79 -18.20 -6.52
N GLN A 277 17.61 -16.87 -6.52
CA GLN A 277 18.60 -15.96 -7.08
C GLN A 277 19.95 -16.05 -6.35
N ALA A 278 19.93 -16.04 -5.02
CA ALA A 278 21.14 -16.12 -4.21
C ALA A 278 21.89 -17.44 -4.45
N LEU A 279 21.19 -18.58 -4.49
CA LEU A 279 21.80 -19.87 -4.79
C LEU A 279 22.39 -19.91 -6.20
N TRP A 280 21.73 -19.31 -7.19
CA TRP A 280 22.25 -19.23 -8.55
C TRP A 280 23.53 -18.38 -8.66
N GLU A 281 23.56 -17.20 -8.04
CA GLU A 281 24.76 -16.34 -8.00
C GLU A 281 25.92 -17.06 -7.30
N LEU A 282 25.66 -17.77 -6.20
CA LEU A 282 26.63 -18.61 -5.50
C LEU A 282 27.09 -19.85 -6.31
N GLY A 283 26.38 -20.24 -7.38
CA GLY A 283 26.64 -21.47 -8.15
C GLY A 283 26.24 -22.75 -7.42
N CYS A 284 25.18 -22.63 -6.62
CA CYS A 284 24.53 -23.67 -5.84
C CYS A 284 23.11 -23.95 -6.35
N ASP A 285 22.80 -23.59 -7.59
CA ASP A 285 21.50 -23.78 -8.22
C ASP A 285 21.07 -25.25 -8.18
N GLU A 286 19.85 -25.49 -7.71
CA GLU A 286 19.23 -26.82 -7.61
C GLU A 286 20.04 -27.86 -6.79
N GLN A 287 21.03 -27.43 -6.00
CA GLN A 287 21.92 -28.36 -5.27
C GLN A 287 21.38 -28.81 -3.91
N PHE A 288 20.36 -28.14 -3.39
CA PHE A 288 19.79 -28.38 -2.05
C PHE A 288 18.28 -28.59 -2.13
N PRO A 289 17.69 -29.46 -1.29
CA PRO A 289 16.25 -29.61 -1.21
C PRO A 289 15.61 -28.33 -0.66
N ILE A 290 14.56 -27.84 -1.33
CA ILE A 290 13.84 -26.62 -0.92
C ILE A 290 12.38 -26.96 -0.69
N LEU A 291 11.89 -26.78 0.54
CA LEU A 291 10.46 -26.78 0.84
C LEU A 291 9.89 -25.39 0.53
N LYS A 292 9.24 -25.27 -0.62
CA LYS A 292 8.48 -24.09 -1.01
C LYS A 292 7.08 -24.17 -0.40
N LEU A 293 6.80 -23.29 0.55
CA LEU A 293 5.48 -23.15 1.14
C LEU A 293 4.63 -22.19 0.32
N SER A 294 3.45 -22.66 -0.07
CA SER A 294 2.40 -21.84 -0.65
C SER A 294 1.45 -21.37 0.44
N VAL A 295 1.09 -22.27 1.38
CA VAL A 295 0.32 -21.96 2.59
C VAL A 295 1.25 -21.94 3.80
N THR A 296 1.43 -20.77 4.40
CA THR A 296 2.39 -20.52 5.49
C THR A 296 1.77 -20.53 6.89
N PHE A 297 0.43 -20.54 6.97
CA PHE A 297 -0.28 -20.81 8.20
C PHE A 297 -1.65 -21.47 7.91
N PRO A 298 -2.05 -22.49 8.69
CA PRO A 298 -1.17 -23.35 9.48
C PRO A 298 -0.30 -24.22 8.56
N ILE A 299 0.98 -24.40 8.90
CA ILE A 299 1.86 -25.30 8.14
C ILE A 299 1.41 -26.75 8.32
N ASP A 300 1.30 -27.49 7.21
CA ASP A 300 0.98 -28.92 7.22
C ASP A 300 2.11 -29.75 7.87
N PRO A 301 1.82 -30.51 8.95
CA PRO A 301 2.82 -31.35 9.58
C PRO A 301 3.36 -32.46 8.66
N GLU A 302 2.55 -33.01 7.75
CA GLU A 302 2.95 -34.18 6.95
C GLU A 302 4.10 -33.86 5.99
N ILE A 303 4.05 -32.72 5.29
CA ILE A 303 5.15 -32.30 4.40
C ILE A 303 6.42 -31.94 5.18
N LEU A 304 6.30 -31.41 6.41
CA LEU A 304 7.47 -31.17 7.27
C LEU A 304 8.11 -32.48 7.75
N GLU A 305 7.31 -33.50 8.05
CA GLU A 305 7.83 -34.83 8.38
C GLU A 305 8.64 -35.39 7.20
N GLN A 306 8.12 -35.26 5.97
CA GLN A 306 8.82 -35.68 4.75
C GLN A 306 10.13 -34.89 4.57
N PHE A 307 10.09 -33.57 4.74
CA PHE A 307 11.26 -32.71 4.59
C PHE A 307 12.34 -32.97 5.67
N SER A 308 11.94 -33.30 6.90
CA SER A 308 12.86 -33.65 8.01
C SER A 308 13.76 -34.85 7.71
N LYS A 309 13.32 -35.73 6.79
CA LYS A 309 14.07 -36.90 6.33
C LYS A 309 15.12 -36.54 5.27
N LEU A 310 15.01 -35.37 4.65
CA LEU A 310 15.86 -34.91 3.55
C LEU A 310 16.97 -33.94 4.00
N ALA A 311 16.87 -33.34 5.18
CA ALA A 311 17.87 -32.38 5.67
C ALA A 311 18.23 -32.61 7.16
N ASP A 312 19.51 -32.44 7.52
CA ASP A 312 19.95 -32.42 8.92
C ASP A 312 19.79 -31.02 9.56
N ASN A 313 20.00 -29.97 8.76
CA ASN A 313 19.81 -28.56 9.14
C ASN A 313 18.78 -27.92 8.20
N ILE A 314 17.67 -27.48 8.75
CA ILE A 314 16.60 -26.77 8.06
C ILE A 314 16.86 -25.26 8.23
N VAL A 315 17.01 -24.54 7.12
CA VAL A 315 17.26 -23.10 7.10
C VAL A 315 16.01 -22.39 6.59
N VAL A 316 15.34 -21.65 7.46
CA VAL A 316 14.10 -20.94 7.15
C VAL A 316 14.44 -19.53 6.67
N VAL A 317 14.13 -19.26 5.41
CA VAL A 317 14.33 -17.97 4.76
C VAL A 317 13.00 -17.23 4.74
N GLU A 318 12.83 -16.30 5.67
CA GLU A 318 11.64 -15.46 5.77
C GLU A 318 12.02 -14.02 6.13
N GLU A 319 11.28 -13.06 5.56
CA GLU A 319 11.39 -11.64 5.93
C GLU A 319 10.82 -11.42 7.33
N LYS A 320 11.25 -10.36 8.03
CA LYS A 320 10.64 -9.91 9.29
C LYS A 320 10.68 -10.92 10.43
N GLY A 321 9.57 -11.19 11.11
CA GLY A 321 9.58 -12.03 12.31
C GLY A 321 9.73 -13.52 11.99
N PRO A 322 10.14 -14.35 12.98
CA PRO A 322 10.26 -15.81 12.83
C PRO A 322 8.88 -16.52 12.86
N ILE A 323 7.98 -16.22 11.92
CA ILE A 323 6.62 -16.77 11.94
C ILE A 323 6.59 -18.20 11.40
N ILE A 324 7.27 -18.46 10.28
CA ILE A 324 7.40 -19.80 9.70
C ILE A 324 8.38 -20.62 10.56
N GLU A 325 9.50 -20.01 10.97
CA GLU A 325 10.53 -20.66 11.78
C GLU A 325 9.97 -21.18 13.11
N ASN A 326 9.18 -20.38 13.82
CA ASN A 326 8.58 -20.78 15.09
C ASN A 326 7.53 -21.89 14.93
N GLN A 327 6.73 -21.86 13.86
CA GLN A 327 5.79 -22.94 13.55
C GLN A 327 6.54 -24.25 13.29
N ILE A 328 7.59 -24.23 12.47
CA ILE A 328 8.38 -25.43 12.14
C ILE A 328 9.03 -26.02 13.39
N LYS A 329 9.67 -25.19 14.23
CA LYS A 329 10.25 -25.64 15.51
C LYS A 329 9.21 -26.31 16.40
N THR A 330 8.04 -25.68 16.54
CA THR A 330 6.93 -26.24 17.34
C THR A 330 6.47 -27.59 16.79
N ILE A 331 6.18 -27.67 15.48
CA ILE A 331 5.68 -28.90 14.84
C ILE A 331 6.70 -30.04 14.92
N LEU A 332 7.98 -29.78 14.66
CA LEU A 332 9.02 -30.81 14.74
C LEU A 332 9.21 -31.32 16.17
N ARG A 333 9.17 -30.42 17.16
CA ARG A 333 9.23 -30.81 18.58
C ARG A 333 8.03 -31.67 18.98
N ASP A 334 6.83 -31.31 18.56
CA ASP A 334 5.63 -32.12 18.81
C ASP A 334 5.74 -33.51 18.16
N MET A 335 6.28 -33.61 16.94
CA MET A 335 6.53 -34.90 16.28
C MET A 335 7.55 -35.78 17.02
N VAL A 336 8.59 -35.18 17.62
CA VAL A 336 9.54 -35.92 18.48
C VAL A 336 8.82 -36.44 19.72
N GLN A 337 8.01 -35.60 20.37
CA GLN A 337 7.24 -35.97 21.55
C GLN A 337 6.24 -37.10 21.26
N ASP A 338 5.61 -37.09 20.08
CA ASP A 338 4.71 -38.13 19.60
C ASP A 338 5.43 -39.40 19.10
N GLY A 339 6.77 -39.37 19.00
CA GLY A 339 7.58 -40.48 18.49
C GLY A 339 7.51 -40.71 16.98
N LYS A 340 7.00 -39.73 16.20
CA LYS A 340 6.95 -39.79 14.73
C LYS A 340 8.33 -39.63 14.10
N ILE A 341 9.17 -38.77 14.67
CA ILE A 341 10.57 -38.62 14.29
C ILE A 341 11.47 -38.90 15.50
N THR A 342 12.62 -39.52 15.25
CA THR A 342 13.53 -39.95 16.32
C THR A 342 14.47 -38.86 16.81
N LYS A 343 14.76 -37.88 15.95
CA LYS A 343 15.64 -36.75 16.24
C LYS A 343 15.13 -35.51 15.51
N GLU A 344 15.05 -34.41 16.22
CA GLU A 344 14.77 -33.09 15.67
C GLU A 344 15.93 -32.65 14.76
N PRO A 345 15.68 -32.28 13.49
CA PRO A 345 16.64 -31.51 12.69
C PRO A 345 16.95 -30.17 13.37
N ASN A 346 18.14 -29.63 13.16
CA ASN A 346 18.40 -28.26 13.61
C ASN A 346 17.59 -27.29 12.74
N VAL A 347 16.93 -26.29 13.34
CA VAL A 347 16.20 -25.26 12.60
C VAL A 347 16.88 -23.91 12.82
N TRP A 348 17.38 -23.34 11.74
CA TRP A 348 18.07 -22.05 11.67
C TRP A 348 17.25 -21.05 10.86
N GLY A 349 17.50 -19.77 11.08
CA GLY A 349 16.83 -18.69 10.35
C GLY A 349 17.29 -17.35 10.88
N LYS A 350 16.62 -16.83 11.92
CA LYS A 350 17.02 -15.57 12.60
C LYS A 350 18.34 -15.69 13.36
N VAL A 351 18.63 -16.89 13.86
CA VAL A 351 19.91 -17.21 14.51
C VAL A 351 20.53 -18.40 13.80
N PHE A 352 21.82 -18.28 13.49
CA PHE A 352 22.64 -19.32 12.86
C PHE A 352 23.48 -20.07 13.91
N PRO A 353 24.17 -21.17 13.54
CA PRO A 353 25.05 -21.89 14.46
C PRO A 353 26.05 -20.96 15.16
N LYS A 354 26.47 -21.32 16.38
CA LYS A 354 27.42 -20.55 17.22
C LYS A 354 26.91 -19.17 17.63
N ASP A 355 25.59 -18.98 17.68
CA ASP A 355 24.93 -17.70 18.02
C ASP A 355 25.29 -16.56 17.06
N GLU A 356 25.58 -16.92 15.80
CA GLU A 356 25.80 -15.95 14.73
C GLU A 356 24.46 -15.35 14.26
N ASP A 357 24.53 -14.08 13.84
CA ASP A 357 23.38 -13.35 13.33
C ASP A 357 22.90 -13.93 12.00
N GLY A 358 21.64 -14.36 11.94
CA GLY A 358 21.04 -14.99 10.77
C GLY A 358 20.40 -13.98 9.81
N PHE A 359 19.20 -14.30 9.33
CA PHE A 359 18.41 -13.38 8.52
C PHE A 359 17.82 -12.26 9.38
N PRO A 360 17.91 -10.98 8.95
CA PRO A 360 17.50 -9.87 9.79
C PRO A 360 15.99 -9.89 10.08
N GLU A 361 15.62 -9.43 11.28
CA GLU A 361 14.23 -9.15 11.64
C GLU A 361 13.87 -7.69 11.31
N GLU A 362 14.87 -6.81 11.30
CA GLU A 362 14.79 -5.44 10.83
C GLU A 362 14.87 -5.34 9.30
N SER A 363 14.20 -4.33 8.73
CA SER A 363 14.16 -4.13 7.26
C SER A 363 13.59 -5.33 6.49
N GLY A 364 13.70 -5.36 5.16
CA GLY A 364 13.35 -6.50 4.32
C GLY A 364 14.58 -7.26 3.81
N LEU A 365 14.37 -8.42 3.19
CA LEU A 365 15.44 -9.21 2.60
C LEU A 365 15.85 -8.66 1.23
N THR A 366 17.13 -8.84 0.89
CA THR A 366 17.66 -8.58 -0.45
C THR A 366 18.48 -9.77 -0.93
N PRO A 367 18.63 -9.99 -2.25
CA PRO A 367 19.52 -11.01 -2.77
C PRO A 367 20.94 -10.90 -2.20
N SER A 368 21.50 -9.69 -2.09
CA SER A 368 22.84 -9.47 -1.53
C SER A 368 22.96 -9.92 -0.07
N THR A 369 21.95 -9.63 0.76
CA THR A 369 21.92 -10.11 2.16
C THR A 369 21.84 -11.63 2.21
N LEU A 370 21.06 -12.27 1.33
CA LEU A 370 20.98 -13.72 1.29
C LEU A 370 22.27 -14.37 0.79
N ILE A 371 22.93 -13.81 -0.24
CA ILE A 371 24.22 -14.31 -0.74
C ILE A 371 25.26 -14.31 0.37
N GLU A 372 25.35 -13.23 1.13
CA GLU A 372 26.28 -13.13 2.26
C GLU A 372 25.99 -14.18 3.33
N LYS A 373 24.74 -14.24 3.82
CA LYS A 373 24.36 -15.11 4.93
C LYS A 373 24.38 -16.59 4.54
N ILE A 374 23.81 -16.95 3.39
CA ILE A 374 23.74 -18.32 2.90
C ILE A 374 25.11 -18.80 2.43
N GLY A 375 25.89 -17.95 1.74
CA GLY A 375 27.24 -18.29 1.30
C GLY A 375 28.14 -18.66 2.49
N GLY A 376 28.14 -17.83 3.53
CA GLY A 376 28.85 -18.14 4.78
C GLY A 376 28.37 -19.44 5.42
N LEU A 377 27.05 -19.64 5.54
CA LEU A 377 26.46 -20.82 6.15
C LEU A 377 26.81 -22.13 5.39
N ILE A 378 26.82 -22.08 4.05
CA ILE A 378 27.19 -23.22 3.21
C ILE A 378 28.66 -23.59 3.41
N LEU A 379 29.57 -22.62 3.50
CA LEU A 379 30.99 -22.88 3.76
C LEU A 379 31.22 -23.43 5.18
N ASP A 380 30.45 -22.96 6.15
CA ASP A 380 30.58 -23.36 7.55
C ASP A 380 30.07 -24.78 7.84
N ILE A 381 28.90 -25.14 7.32
CA ILE A 381 28.29 -26.45 7.53
C ILE A 381 28.83 -27.48 6.53
N GLY A 382 29.01 -27.06 5.27
CA GLY A 382 29.29 -27.93 4.14
C GLY A 382 28.13 -28.89 3.80
N ASP A 383 28.17 -29.50 2.63
CA ASP A 383 27.22 -30.54 2.27
C ASP A 383 27.90 -31.73 1.57
N ARG A 384 27.51 -32.94 1.98
CA ARG A 384 28.12 -34.19 1.52
C ARG A 384 27.61 -34.65 0.15
N ILE A 385 26.58 -34.01 -0.39
CA ILE A 385 25.86 -34.43 -1.60
C ILE A 385 25.90 -33.34 -2.66
N ALA A 386 25.67 -32.09 -2.26
CA ALA A 386 25.64 -30.94 -3.14
C ALA A 386 26.98 -30.76 -3.87
N LYS A 387 26.90 -30.31 -5.13
CA LYS A 387 28.08 -30.08 -5.98
C LYS A 387 28.19 -28.59 -6.30
N TYR A 388 29.02 -27.88 -5.54
CA TYR A 388 29.28 -26.46 -5.73
C TYR A 388 30.78 -26.17 -5.65
N ASP A 389 31.21 -25.04 -6.22
CA ASP A 389 32.59 -24.56 -6.12
C ASP A 389 32.71 -23.57 -4.95
N GLU A 390 33.35 -24.00 -3.86
CA GLU A 390 33.62 -23.15 -2.70
C GLU A 390 34.38 -21.87 -3.08
N LYS A 391 35.21 -21.89 -4.14
CA LYS A 391 35.91 -20.69 -4.60
C LYS A 391 34.96 -19.67 -5.23
N LYS A 392 33.90 -20.14 -5.90
CA LYS A 392 32.87 -19.25 -6.46
C LYS A 392 32.12 -18.57 -5.32
N ILE A 393 31.68 -19.34 -4.33
CA ILE A 393 31.03 -18.80 -3.12
C ILE A 393 31.95 -17.75 -2.46
N GLN A 394 33.21 -18.08 -2.21
CA GLN A 394 34.16 -17.15 -1.63
C GLN A 394 34.35 -15.89 -2.48
N SER A 395 34.40 -16.02 -3.81
CA SER A 395 34.55 -14.86 -4.69
C SER A 395 33.37 -13.89 -4.63
N GLU A 396 32.14 -14.40 -4.47
CA GLU A 396 30.95 -13.55 -4.30
C GLU A 396 30.96 -12.85 -2.93
N LEU A 397 31.37 -13.56 -1.87
CA LEU A 397 31.54 -12.98 -0.54
C LEU A 397 32.63 -11.89 -0.51
N ASP A 398 33.75 -12.13 -1.20
CA ASP A 398 34.84 -11.17 -1.36
C ASP A 398 34.35 -9.92 -2.14
N LEU A 399 33.57 -10.11 -3.20
CA LEU A 399 32.97 -9.03 -3.98
C LEU A 399 32.02 -8.18 -3.13
N LEU A 400 31.14 -8.79 -2.34
CA LEU A 400 30.25 -8.07 -1.42
C LEU A 400 31.04 -7.26 -0.39
N THR A 401 32.15 -7.82 0.12
CA THR A 401 33.05 -7.13 1.05
C THR A 401 33.71 -5.93 0.37
N GLU A 402 34.16 -6.08 -0.88
CA GLU A 402 34.72 -4.99 -1.68
C GLU A 402 33.69 -3.87 -1.91
N ILE A 403 32.47 -4.21 -2.31
CA ILE A 403 31.37 -3.26 -2.53
C ILE A 403 31.07 -2.44 -1.27
N LYS A 404 30.97 -3.12 -0.11
CA LYS A 404 30.75 -2.45 1.18
C LYS A 404 31.88 -1.48 1.53
N ALA A 405 33.11 -1.76 1.11
CA ALA A 405 34.28 -0.91 1.37
C ALA A 405 34.27 0.41 0.56
N TYR A 406 33.60 0.47 -0.59
CA TYR A 406 33.54 1.71 -1.41
C TYR A 406 32.74 2.85 -0.75
N GLY A 407 31.94 2.58 0.29
CA GLY A 407 31.28 3.63 1.09
C GLY A 407 30.47 4.63 0.26
N ILE A 408 29.72 4.16 -0.74
CA ILE A 408 28.98 5.02 -1.68
C ILE A 408 27.93 5.83 -0.90
N LEU A 409 28.14 7.15 -0.83
CA LEU A 409 27.17 8.07 -0.28
C LEU A 409 26.08 8.34 -1.32
N VAL A 410 25.04 7.51 -1.33
CA VAL A 410 23.82 7.78 -2.12
C VAL A 410 23.00 8.83 -1.38
N PRO A 411 22.66 9.98 -2.01
CA PRO A 411 21.82 10.99 -1.38
C PRO A 411 20.47 10.39 -0.95
N PRO A 412 20.02 10.61 0.30
CA PRO A 412 18.74 10.08 0.75
C PRO A 412 17.60 10.75 -0.03
N ARG A 413 16.63 9.94 -0.46
CA ARG A 413 15.42 10.44 -1.12
C ARG A 413 14.37 10.79 -0.08
N SER A 414 14.44 11.99 0.46
CA SER A 414 13.42 12.49 1.40
C SER A 414 12.06 12.66 0.71
N PRO A 415 10.94 12.31 1.38
CA PRO A 415 9.62 12.55 0.83
C PRO A 415 9.37 14.07 0.71
N GLY A 416 8.83 14.51 -0.43
CA GLY A 416 8.72 15.92 -0.80
C GLY A 416 7.44 16.23 -1.56
N PHE A 417 6.89 17.44 -1.36
CA PHE A 417 5.59 17.82 -1.94
C PHE A 417 5.67 17.89 -3.46
N CYS A 418 4.57 17.59 -4.15
CA CYS A 418 4.48 17.79 -5.59
C CYS A 418 4.45 19.28 -5.95
N ALA A 419 4.96 19.62 -7.14
CA ALA A 419 4.79 20.96 -7.69
C ALA A 419 3.28 21.27 -7.84
N GLY A 420 2.85 22.47 -7.44
CA GLY A 420 1.44 22.83 -7.41
C GLY A 420 0.65 22.33 -6.20
N CYS A 421 1.25 21.59 -5.26
CA CYS A 421 0.52 21.05 -4.11
C CYS A 421 -0.13 22.16 -3.25
N PRO A 422 -1.46 22.11 -3.00
CA PRO A 422 -2.18 23.12 -2.22
C PRO A 422 -1.80 23.12 -0.74
N HIS A 423 -1.42 21.97 -0.18
CA HIS A 423 -1.08 21.85 1.24
C HIS A 423 0.13 22.72 1.61
N ARG A 424 1.07 22.95 0.67
CA ARG A 424 2.21 23.86 0.87
C ARG A 424 1.75 25.29 1.17
N GLU A 425 0.62 25.74 0.61
CA GLU A 425 0.11 27.08 0.86
C GLU A 425 -0.36 27.23 2.31
N THR A 426 -1.10 26.23 2.81
CA THR A 426 -1.52 26.17 4.22
C THR A 426 -0.35 26.04 5.17
N LEU A 427 0.56 25.09 4.91
CA LEU A 427 1.73 24.82 5.76
C LEU A 427 2.67 26.01 5.83
N SER A 428 2.94 26.65 4.68
CA SER A 428 3.70 27.89 4.62
C SER A 428 3.01 29.02 5.41
N ALA A 429 1.67 29.10 5.39
CA ALA A 429 0.93 30.13 6.12
C ALA A 429 1.04 29.95 7.63
N VAL A 430 0.79 28.74 8.14
CA VAL A 430 0.92 28.44 9.59
C VAL A 430 2.38 28.58 10.05
N HIS A 431 3.34 28.21 9.20
CA HIS A 431 4.77 28.38 9.49
C HIS A 431 5.15 29.84 9.72
N SER A 432 4.75 30.75 8.82
CA SER A 432 5.01 32.18 9.03
C SER A 432 4.25 32.77 10.22
N MET A 433 3.06 32.26 10.55
CA MET A 433 2.35 32.73 11.74
C MET A 433 3.17 32.49 13.01
N ARG A 434 3.98 31.42 13.10
CA ARG A 434 4.84 31.13 14.26
C ARG A 434 5.96 32.14 14.50
N GLU A 435 6.26 33.00 13.53
CA GLU A 435 7.18 34.13 13.73
C GLU A 435 6.59 35.15 14.71
N GLU A 436 5.26 35.21 14.82
CA GLU A 436 4.56 36.05 15.78
C GLU A 436 4.54 35.39 17.17
N PRO A 437 4.91 36.12 18.25
CA PRO A 437 4.95 35.57 19.60
C PRO A 437 3.63 34.93 20.07
N ALA A 438 2.48 35.41 19.57
CA ALA A 438 1.16 34.88 19.92
C ALA A 438 0.89 33.46 19.37
N HIS A 439 1.63 33.03 18.34
CA HIS A 439 1.43 31.76 17.65
C HIS A 439 2.62 30.81 17.78
N LYS A 440 3.71 31.26 18.42
CA LYS A 440 4.94 30.50 18.58
C LYS A 440 4.71 29.12 19.20
N ASP A 441 3.90 29.06 20.26
CA ASP A 441 3.68 27.85 21.07
C ASP A 441 2.42 27.07 20.68
N ILE A 442 1.94 27.20 19.43
CA ILE A 442 0.80 26.41 18.91
C ILE A 442 1.24 24.96 18.66
N PHE A 443 0.51 23.98 19.18
CA PHE A 443 0.80 22.57 18.95
C PHE A 443 0.08 22.03 17.71
N ALA A 444 0.80 21.38 16.79
CA ALA A 444 0.23 20.76 15.60
C ALA A 444 0.17 19.24 15.75
N HIS A 445 -1.03 18.70 15.72
CA HIS A 445 -1.28 17.27 15.71
C HIS A 445 -1.22 16.73 14.28
N GLY A 446 -0.35 15.73 14.11
CA GLY A 446 -0.13 15.08 12.84
C GLY A 446 -1.00 13.87 12.60
N ASP A 447 -1.26 13.65 11.33
CA ASP A 447 -2.10 12.59 10.79
C ASP A 447 -1.47 12.09 9.47
N ILE A 448 -1.94 10.99 8.89
CA ILE A 448 -1.44 10.40 7.66
C ILE A 448 -2.11 11.05 6.44
N GLY A 449 -1.31 11.70 5.60
CA GLY A 449 -1.72 12.31 4.34
C GLY A 449 -0.57 13.10 3.72
N CYS A 450 -0.75 13.75 2.57
CA CYS A 450 0.36 14.46 1.91
C CYS A 450 0.99 15.54 2.81
N TYR A 451 0.24 16.05 3.79
CA TYR A 451 0.72 16.99 4.79
C TYR A 451 1.66 16.36 5.83
N SER A 452 1.72 15.03 6.00
CA SER A 452 2.67 14.36 6.92
C SER A 452 4.13 14.72 6.65
N MET A 453 4.43 15.05 5.40
CA MET A 453 5.75 15.49 4.96
C MET A 453 6.15 16.86 5.50
N SER A 454 5.22 17.61 6.10
CA SER A 454 5.53 18.87 6.77
C SER A 454 6.37 18.68 8.03
N PHE A 455 6.53 17.45 8.54
CA PHE A 455 7.52 17.14 9.58
C PHE A 455 8.96 17.45 9.14
N LEU A 456 9.24 17.33 7.84
CA LEU A 456 10.56 17.61 7.29
C LEU A 456 10.74 19.11 6.98
N PRO A 457 11.99 19.59 6.86
CA PRO A 457 12.28 20.89 6.31
C PRO A 457 11.62 21.09 4.92
N PRO A 458 11.18 22.31 4.58
CA PRO A 458 11.44 23.55 5.31
C PRO A 458 10.40 23.91 6.38
N PHE A 459 9.28 23.20 6.48
CA PHE A 459 8.16 23.64 7.33
C PHE A 459 8.31 23.17 8.80
N GLY A 460 8.66 21.90 9.04
CA GLY A 460 8.79 21.36 10.40
C GLY A 460 7.53 21.52 11.27
N GLU A 461 6.33 21.48 10.69
CA GLU A 461 5.09 21.89 11.37
C GLU A 461 4.48 20.81 12.25
N MET A 462 4.62 19.52 11.94
CA MET A 462 3.97 18.45 12.69
C MET A 462 4.80 18.03 13.90
N HIS A 463 4.23 18.17 15.11
CA HIS A 463 4.94 17.87 16.36
C HIS A 463 4.75 16.42 16.83
N ASN A 464 3.74 15.73 16.34
CA ASN A 464 3.57 14.29 16.52
C ASN A 464 2.97 13.68 15.25
N LEU A 465 2.93 12.36 15.19
CA LEU A 465 2.26 11.60 14.14
C LEU A 465 1.53 10.43 14.77
N THR A 466 0.24 10.33 14.49
CA THR A 466 -0.59 9.18 14.90
C THR A 466 -1.03 8.39 13.66
N ALA A 467 -1.93 7.42 13.83
CA ALA A 467 -2.55 6.75 12.69
C ALA A 467 -3.44 7.73 11.90
N MET A 468 -3.86 7.31 10.71
CA MET A 468 -4.78 8.08 9.88
C MET A 468 -6.02 8.52 10.69
N ALA A 469 -6.54 9.71 10.47
CA ALA A 469 -7.66 10.35 11.17
C ALA A 469 -7.56 10.50 12.70
N LEU A 470 -6.44 10.16 13.35
CA LEU A 470 -6.32 10.17 14.82
C LEU A 470 -5.61 11.41 15.39
N GLY A 471 -5.15 12.34 14.54
CA GLY A 471 -4.47 13.56 15.02
C GLY A 471 -5.38 14.40 15.94
N GLY A 472 -6.66 14.54 15.59
CA GLY A 472 -7.64 15.21 16.42
C GLY A 472 -7.93 14.50 17.74
N ALA A 473 -7.92 13.17 17.76
CA ALA A 473 -8.08 12.38 18.98
C ALA A 473 -6.88 12.55 19.92
N ALA A 474 -5.65 12.62 19.37
CA ALA A 474 -4.46 12.93 20.15
C ALA A 474 -4.55 14.33 20.78
N GLY A 475 -5.02 15.33 20.03
CA GLY A 475 -5.24 16.67 20.56
C GLY A 475 -6.34 16.74 21.61
N SER A 476 -7.43 16.01 21.41
CA SER A 476 -8.48 15.83 22.42
C SER A 476 -7.96 15.19 23.72
N GLY A 477 -6.92 14.35 23.64
CA GLY A 477 -6.27 13.80 24.84
C GLY A 477 -5.31 14.78 25.52
N MET A 478 -4.79 15.75 24.78
CA MET A 478 -3.84 16.77 25.27
C MET A 478 -4.55 17.97 25.89
N ASP A 479 -5.67 18.41 25.31
CA ASP A 479 -6.44 19.61 25.70
C ASP A 479 -6.66 19.77 27.21
N PRO A 480 -7.05 18.74 27.99
CA PRO A 480 -7.37 18.93 29.40
C PRO A 480 -6.16 19.31 30.26
N PHE A 481 -4.95 19.21 29.72
CA PHE A 481 -3.69 19.35 30.45
C PHE A 481 -2.83 20.53 30.00
N VAL A 482 -3.24 21.25 28.94
CA VAL A 482 -2.45 22.34 28.37
C VAL A 482 -3.28 23.60 28.16
N THR A 483 -2.61 24.75 28.11
CA THR A 483 -3.22 26.03 27.73
C THR A 483 -2.80 26.46 26.32
N ASN A 484 -1.86 25.72 25.72
CA ASN A 484 -1.40 25.94 24.37
C ASN A 484 -2.54 25.76 23.38
N LYS A 485 -2.60 26.66 22.40
CA LYS A 485 -3.49 26.47 21.25
C LYS A 485 -3.01 25.30 20.41
N GLN A 486 -3.95 24.57 19.83
CA GLN A 486 -3.66 23.36 19.08
C GLN A 486 -4.46 23.29 17.77
N TYR A 487 -3.88 22.65 16.76
CA TYR A 487 -4.59 22.30 15.53
C TYR A 487 -4.26 20.89 15.06
N ALA A 488 -5.21 20.24 14.37
CA ALA A 488 -5.03 18.97 13.70
C ALA A 488 -5.10 19.16 12.18
N LEU A 489 -4.10 18.64 11.46
CA LEU A 489 -4.12 18.58 10.00
C LEU A 489 -4.89 17.34 9.56
N MET A 490 -5.82 17.50 8.63
CA MET A 490 -6.68 16.42 8.16
C MET A 490 -6.91 16.54 6.65
N GLY A 491 -6.76 15.47 5.88
CA GLY A 491 -7.18 15.44 4.48
C GLY A 491 -8.69 15.28 4.32
N ASP A 492 -9.23 15.56 3.14
CA ASP A 492 -10.60 15.22 2.76
C ASP A 492 -10.87 13.71 2.83
N SER A 493 -10.03 12.87 2.22
CA SER A 493 -10.18 11.41 2.33
C SER A 493 -10.06 10.94 3.78
N THR A 494 -9.14 11.54 4.54
CA THR A 494 -8.97 11.29 5.99
C THR A 494 -10.22 11.65 6.79
N PHE A 495 -10.90 12.74 6.42
CA PHE A 495 -12.16 13.16 7.03
C PHE A 495 -13.24 12.07 6.87
N PHE A 496 -13.41 11.54 5.65
CA PHE A 496 -14.40 10.49 5.39
C PHE A 496 -14.04 9.12 5.96
N TRP A 497 -12.75 8.79 6.08
CA TRP A 497 -12.29 7.51 6.62
C TRP A 497 -12.68 7.36 8.11
N ARG A 498 -12.12 8.21 8.99
CA ARG A 498 -12.52 8.26 10.42
C ARG A 498 -12.47 9.67 11.03
N GLY A 499 -12.17 10.72 10.26
CA GLY A 499 -12.04 12.08 10.81
C GLY A 499 -13.35 12.62 11.39
N MET A 500 -14.50 12.20 10.83
CA MET A 500 -15.83 12.51 11.39
C MET A 500 -15.97 12.04 12.85
N THR A 501 -15.47 10.86 13.20
CA THR A 501 -15.61 10.34 14.57
C THR A 501 -14.70 11.11 15.54
N ALA A 502 -13.50 11.50 15.10
CA ALA A 502 -12.61 12.36 15.88
C ALA A 502 -13.24 13.74 16.18
N ILE A 503 -13.79 14.41 15.16
CA ILE A 503 -14.48 15.70 15.32
C ILE A 503 -15.71 15.54 16.23
N SER A 504 -16.52 14.50 16.02
CA SER A 504 -17.68 14.21 16.87
C SER A 504 -17.30 14.05 18.33
N ASN A 505 -16.20 13.35 18.62
CA ASN A 505 -15.71 13.16 19.98
C ASN A 505 -15.23 14.49 20.59
N SER A 506 -14.49 15.30 19.84
CA SER A 506 -14.07 16.63 20.33
C SER A 506 -15.24 17.54 20.66
N ILE A 507 -16.33 17.50 19.87
CA ILE A 507 -17.56 18.27 20.15
C ILE A 507 -18.20 17.77 21.44
N LYS A 508 -18.36 16.45 21.58
CA LYS A 508 -18.97 15.82 22.76
C LYS A 508 -18.23 16.19 24.06
N GLU A 509 -16.90 16.20 24.01
CA GLU A 509 -16.05 16.47 25.16
C GLU A 509 -15.67 17.96 25.31
N ALA A 510 -16.27 18.86 24.51
CA ALA A 510 -16.07 20.31 24.57
C ALA A 510 -14.60 20.78 24.50
N GLN A 511 -13.80 20.13 23.65
CA GLN A 511 -12.35 20.34 23.52
C GLN A 511 -12.00 21.66 22.80
N ASP A 512 -10.87 22.31 23.14
CA ASP A 512 -10.36 23.51 22.45
C ASP A 512 -9.36 23.19 21.32
N ILE A 513 -9.84 22.64 20.21
CA ILE A 513 -9.00 22.23 19.06
C ILE A 513 -9.48 22.81 17.71
N LEU A 514 -8.53 23.22 16.86
CA LEU A 514 -8.79 23.64 15.48
C LEU A 514 -8.50 22.48 14.51
N TYR A 515 -9.50 22.04 13.74
CA TYR A 515 -9.30 21.14 12.60
C TYR A 515 -9.04 21.96 11.34
N ILE A 516 -7.91 21.73 10.68
CA ILE A 516 -7.62 22.29 9.36
C ILE A 516 -7.79 21.16 8.34
N ILE A 517 -8.95 21.14 7.67
CA ILE A 517 -9.27 20.15 6.63
C ILE A 517 -8.69 20.64 5.30
N LEU A 518 -7.75 19.90 4.75
CA LEU A 518 -7.05 20.16 3.50
C LEU A 518 -7.78 19.46 2.34
N GLU A 519 -8.81 20.12 1.81
CA GLU A 519 -9.69 19.56 0.79
C GLU A 519 -9.06 19.70 -0.61
N ASN A 520 -8.47 18.61 -1.09
CA ASN A 520 -7.80 18.54 -2.40
C ASN A 520 -8.56 17.71 -3.46
N LYS A 521 -9.71 17.14 -3.07
CA LYS A 521 -10.68 16.39 -3.89
C LYS A 521 -10.19 15.01 -4.33
N ASN A 522 -9.22 14.44 -3.62
CA ASN A 522 -8.54 13.20 -4.01
C ASN A 522 -7.99 12.45 -2.79
N THR A 523 -8.01 11.12 -2.85
CA THR A 523 -7.16 10.27 -1.99
C THR A 523 -5.73 10.28 -2.55
N ALA A 524 -5.02 11.40 -2.35
CA ALA A 524 -3.87 11.77 -3.19
C ALA A 524 -2.63 10.88 -3.03
N MET A 525 -2.22 10.57 -1.79
CA MET A 525 -0.96 9.86 -1.52
C MET A 525 -0.92 8.44 -2.11
N THR A 526 -2.09 7.82 -2.30
CA THR A 526 -2.23 6.43 -2.73
C THR A 526 -2.57 6.28 -4.21
N GLY A 527 -2.69 7.37 -4.98
CA GLY A 527 -2.97 7.28 -6.42
C GLY A 527 -4.06 8.19 -6.96
N HIS A 528 -4.56 9.15 -6.16
CA HIS A 528 -5.63 10.09 -6.55
C HIS A 528 -6.97 9.40 -6.85
N GLN A 529 -7.28 8.34 -6.11
CA GLN A 529 -8.58 7.68 -6.16
C GLN A 529 -9.71 8.68 -5.78
N PRO A 530 -10.95 8.46 -6.27
CA PRO A 530 -12.08 9.30 -5.91
C PRO A 530 -12.30 9.35 -4.39
N THR A 531 -13.01 10.38 -3.94
CA THR A 531 -13.47 10.50 -2.55
C THR A 531 -15.00 10.52 -2.54
N PRO A 532 -15.66 10.41 -1.39
CA PRO A 532 -17.11 10.60 -1.32
C PRO A 532 -17.64 11.94 -1.88
N GLU A 533 -16.77 12.94 -2.10
CA GLU A 533 -17.13 14.21 -2.75
C GLU A 533 -17.18 14.11 -4.28
N SER A 534 -16.58 13.08 -4.89
CA SER A 534 -16.41 12.98 -6.34
C SER A 534 -17.73 12.78 -7.11
N GLY A 535 -18.81 12.36 -6.44
CA GLY A 535 -20.14 12.18 -7.04
C GLY A 535 -20.25 11.01 -8.03
N HIS A 536 -19.29 10.09 -7.98
CA HIS A 536 -19.32 8.81 -8.69
C HIS A 536 -18.63 7.74 -7.85
N ASN A 537 -18.96 6.47 -8.09
CA ASN A 537 -18.24 5.32 -7.53
C ASN A 537 -17.13 4.85 -8.48
N ILE A 538 -16.36 3.85 -8.04
CA ILE A 538 -15.27 3.24 -8.83
C ILE A 538 -15.76 2.56 -10.12
N MET A 539 -17.03 2.16 -10.17
CA MET A 539 -17.65 1.60 -11.37
C MET A 539 -18.03 2.71 -12.38
N GLY A 540 -17.86 3.99 -12.02
CA GLY A 540 -18.25 5.14 -12.83
C GLY A 540 -19.75 5.48 -12.77
N ASP A 541 -20.52 4.83 -11.90
CA ASP A 541 -21.92 5.17 -11.66
C ASP A 541 -22.02 6.50 -10.93
N LYS A 542 -22.99 7.34 -11.29
CA LYS A 542 -23.25 8.60 -10.60
C LYS A 542 -23.81 8.34 -9.20
N THR A 543 -23.20 8.94 -8.18
CA THR A 543 -23.59 8.85 -6.77
C THR A 543 -23.87 10.23 -6.18
N THR A 544 -24.35 10.27 -4.94
CA THR A 544 -24.52 11.52 -4.19
C THR A 544 -23.15 12.03 -3.72
N ALA A 545 -22.70 13.15 -4.28
CA ALA A 545 -21.54 13.87 -3.78
C ALA A 545 -21.81 14.38 -2.36
N GLN A 546 -20.93 14.03 -1.42
CA GLN A 546 -21.00 14.51 -0.05
C GLN A 546 -20.23 15.82 0.09
N ASP A 547 -20.72 16.75 0.91
CA ASP A 547 -20.06 18.05 1.17
C ASP A 547 -19.59 18.10 2.63
N ILE A 548 -18.27 18.24 2.81
CA ILE A 548 -17.63 18.27 4.13
C ILE A 548 -18.20 19.41 4.99
N GLU A 549 -18.41 20.59 4.41
CA GLU A 549 -18.91 21.75 5.16
C GLU A 549 -20.31 21.47 5.74
N SER A 550 -21.21 20.93 4.92
CA SER A 550 -22.57 20.56 5.34
C SER A 550 -22.57 19.49 6.43
N ILE A 551 -21.70 18.48 6.33
CA ILE A 551 -21.59 17.41 7.34
C ILE A 551 -21.11 17.99 8.68
N VAL A 552 -20.03 18.77 8.67
CA VAL A 552 -19.47 19.38 9.89
C VAL A 552 -20.48 20.36 10.51
N ARG A 553 -21.21 21.14 9.69
CA ARG A 553 -22.29 22.02 10.17
C ARG A 553 -23.40 21.24 10.88
N ALA A 554 -23.79 20.09 10.33
CA ALA A 554 -24.80 19.22 10.94
C ALA A 554 -24.30 18.62 12.26
N MET A 555 -23.06 18.12 12.31
CA MET A 555 -22.44 17.58 13.53
C MET A 555 -22.35 18.63 14.64
N GLY A 556 -21.94 19.85 14.29
CA GLY A 556 -21.77 20.95 15.22
C GLY A 556 -23.04 21.66 15.64
N GLN A 557 -24.18 21.40 14.97
CA GLN A 557 -25.50 21.99 15.27
C GLN A 557 -25.47 23.54 15.43
N GLY A 558 -24.60 24.20 14.67
CA GLY A 558 -24.41 25.67 14.72
C GLY A 558 -23.61 26.20 15.92
N GLN A 559 -23.04 25.32 16.75
CA GLN A 559 -22.32 25.69 17.97
C GLN A 559 -20.79 25.81 17.78
N ILE A 560 -20.27 25.32 16.66
CA ILE A 560 -18.83 25.35 16.35
C ILE A 560 -18.52 26.32 15.21
N TYR A 561 -17.32 26.89 15.24
CA TYR A 561 -16.86 27.79 14.18
C TYR A 561 -16.47 27.00 12.93
N ILE A 562 -17.02 27.36 11.76
CA ILE A 562 -16.75 26.67 10.49
C ILE A 562 -16.52 27.68 9.38
N ARG A 563 -15.40 27.54 8.66
CA ARG A 563 -15.06 28.41 7.52
C ARG A 563 -14.42 27.61 6.38
N LYS A 564 -15.02 27.66 5.18
CA LYS A 564 -14.44 27.14 3.93
C LYS A 564 -13.87 28.27 3.07
N MET A 565 -12.61 28.13 2.65
CA MET A 565 -11.94 29.10 1.77
C MET A 565 -10.68 28.51 1.12
N PRO A 566 -10.25 29.01 -0.06
CA PRO A 566 -9.01 28.57 -0.67
C PRO A 566 -7.78 29.17 0.05
N PRO A 567 -6.70 28.41 0.27
CA PRO A 567 -5.46 28.91 0.88
C PRO A 567 -4.66 29.84 -0.04
N SER A 568 -5.02 29.91 -1.33
CA SER A 568 -4.31 30.71 -2.34
C SER A 568 -4.32 32.24 -2.09
N ASN A 569 -5.26 32.75 -1.29
CA ASN A 569 -5.21 34.12 -0.80
C ASN A 569 -4.58 34.15 0.60
N ARG A 570 -3.25 34.13 0.63
CA ARG A 570 -2.46 33.98 1.86
C ARG A 570 -2.86 34.96 2.96
N GLU A 571 -2.97 36.25 2.67
CA GLU A 571 -3.28 37.28 3.67
C GLU A 571 -4.66 37.05 4.31
N LYS A 572 -5.69 36.81 3.49
CA LYS A 572 -7.03 36.52 4.01
C LYS A 572 -7.05 35.20 4.80
N TYR A 573 -6.32 34.20 4.32
CA TYR A 573 -6.26 32.89 4.95
C TYR A 573 -5.60 32.96 6.33
N MET A 574 -4.46 33.66 6.47
CA MET A 574 -3.80 33.87 7.76
C MET A 574 -4.70 34.64 8.75
N LYS A 575 -5.41 35.68 8.30
CA LYS A 575 -6.37 36.41 9.15
C LYS A 575 -7.52 35.53 9.65
N GLU A 576 -7.99 34.59 8.82
CA GLU A 576 -9.05 33.67 9.22
C GLU A 576 -8.53 32.57 10.16
N LEU A 577 -7.29 32.11 10.00
CA LEU A 577 -6.64 31.20 10.95
C LEU A 577 -6.41 31.87 12.31
N ASP A 578 -5.89 33.09 12.35
CA ASP A 578 -5.70 33.87 13.58
C ASP A 578 -7.03 34.01 14.36
N LYS A 579 -8.09 34.41 13.64
CA LYS A 579 -9.44 34.46 14.20
C LYS A 579 -9.91 33.10 14.72
N ALA A 580 -9.64 32.00 14.00
CA ALA A 580 -10.03 30.66 14.42
C ALA A 580 -9.29 30.20 15.69
N PHE A 581 -8.02 30.54 15.85
CA PHE A 581 -7.25 30.24 17.07
C PHE A 581 -7.74 31.02 18.30
N ALA A 582 -8.26 32.24 18.10
CA ALA A 582 -8.81 33.07 19.16
C ALA A 582 -10.17 32.56 19.70
N ILE A 583 -10.92 31.82 18.89
CA ILE A 583 -12.23 31.25 19.29
C ILE A 583 -12.01 30.00 20.16
N PRO A 584 -12.66 29.87 21.32
CA PRO A 584 -12.59 28.66 22.14
C PRO A 584 -13.45 27.52 21.58
N GLY A 585 -13.14 26.29 21.98
CA GLY A 585 -13.91 25.09 21.66
C GLY A 585 -13.45 24.42 20.36
N VAL A 586 -14.35 23.69 19.70
CA VAL A 586 -14.03 23.02 18.42
C VAL A 586 -14.21 24.00 17.26
N LYS A 587 -13.22 24.07 16.37
CA LYS A 587 -13.24 24.92 15.18
C LYS A 587 -12.83 24.11 13.97
N VAL A 588 -13.37 24.44 12.81
CA VAL A 588 -13.03 23.80 11.54
C VAL A 588 -12.76 24.86 10.46
N VAL A 589 -11.58 24.81 9.87
CA VAL A 589 -11.22 25.58 8.68
C VAL A 589 -10.98 24.60 7.53
N ILE A 590 -11.75 24.75 6.45
CA ILE A 590 -11.66 23.91 5.25
C ILE A 590 -10.89 24.69 4.18
N ALA A 591 -9.67 24.24 3.89
CA ALA A 591 -8.78 24.77 2.88
C ALA A 591 -9.07 24.12 1.51
N ASP A 592 -10.02 24.68 0.76
CA ASP A 592 -10.50 24.13 -0.53
C ASP A 592 -9.60 24.54 -1.69
N LYS A 593 -8.81 23.56 -2.19
CA LYS A 593 -8.06 23.72 -3.43
C LYS A 593 -7.65 22.35 -3.99
N GLU A 594 -8.08 22.09 -5.23
CA GLU A 594 -7.78 20.86 -5.97
C GLU A 594 -6.27 20.50 -5.98
N CYS A 595 -5.96 19.20 -5.92
CA CYS A 595 -4.61 18.69 -6.08
C CYS A 595 -3.93 19.22 -7.36
N GLY A 596 -2.69 19.69 -7.24
CA GLY A 596 -1.91 20.22 -8.36
C GLY A 596 -1.74 19.20 -9.49
N ILE A 597 -1.50 17.92 -9.18
CA ILE A 597 -1.28 16.88 -10.19
C ILE A 597 -2.54 16.68 -11.05
N THR A 598 -3.70 16.49 -10.41
CA THR A 598 -4.95 16.23 -11.13
C THR A 598 -5.42 17.47 -11.90
N PHE A 599 -5.30 18.66 -11.30
CA PHE A 599 -5.54 19.93 -11.97
C PHE A 599 -4.68 20.08 -13.25
N HIS A 600 -3.36 19.87 -13.14
CA HIS A 600 -2.44 20.05 -14.26
C HIS A 600 -2.53 18.92 -15.29
N LYS A 601 -2.89 17.69 -14.91
CA LYS A 601 -3.22 16.59 -15.84
C LYS A 601 -4.39 16.99 -16.73
N ARG A 602 -5.49 17.50 -16.14
CA ARG A 602 -6.65 18.02 -16.88
C ARG A 602 -6.26 19.18 -17.79
N LYS A 603 -5.48 20.14 -17.28
CA LYS A 603 -5.01 21.28 -18.08
C LYS A 603 -4.08 20.89 -19.22
N ARG A 604 -3.25 19.87 -19.05
CA ARG A 604 -2.40 19.31 -20.11
C ARG A 604 -3.25 18.65 -21.22
N ALA A 605 -4.29 17.92 -20.85
CA ALA A 605 -5.23 17.36 -21.83
C ALA A 605 -5.97 18.45 -22.63
N GLU A 606 -6.45 19.50 -21.95
CA GLU A 606 -7.04 20.69 -22.59
C GLU A 606 -6.03 21.38 -23.52
N ARG A 607 -4.80 21.58 -23.05
CA ARG A 607 -3.69 22.14 -23.83
C ARG A 607 -3.42 21.35 -25.10
N ASN A 608 -3.34 20.02 -25.02
CA ASN A 608 -3.10 19.16 -26.17
C ASN A 608 -4.22 19.30 -27.21
N ARG A 609 -5.50 19.30 -26.78
CA ARG A 609 -6.64 19.52 -27.69
C ARG A 609 -6.59 20.86 -28.42
N ILE A 610 -6.12 21.92 -27.76
CA ILE A 610 -5.91 23.23 -28.37
C ILE A 610 -4.80 23.15 -29.43
N ILE A 611 -3.68 22.52 -29.11
CA ILE A 611 -2.56 22.31 -30.05
C ILE A 611 -3.02 21.50 -31.26
N ASP A 612 -3.77 20.41 -31.05
CA ASP A 612 -4.28 19.58 -32.14
C ASP A 612 -5.20 20.37 -33.08
N ARG A 613 -5.99 21.30 -32.53
CA ARG A 613 -6.92 22.14 -33.31
C ARG A 613 -6.23 23.25 -34.11
N GLN A 614 -5.27 23.97 -33.54
CA GLN A 614 -4.74 25.21 -34.15
C GLN A 614 -3.21 25.27 -34.24
N GLY A 615 -2.49 24.26 -33.76
CA GLY A 615 -1.04 24.12 -33.84
C GLY A 615 -0.23 24.91 -32.79
N PHE A 616 -0.88 25.67 -31.89
CA PHE A 616 -0.20 26.41 -30.82
C PHE A 616 -1.11 26.78 -29.64
N ILE A 617 -0.50 27.17 -28.53
CA ILE A 617 -1.16 27.78 -27.38
C ILE A 617 -1.07 29.32 -27.49
N PRO A 618 -2.21 30.06 -27.46
CA PRO A 618 -2.21 31.51 -27.66
C PRO A 618 -1.54 32.29 -26.55
N ARG A 619 -1.62 31.80 -25.32
CA ARG A 619 -1.06 32.43 -24.12
C ARG A 619 -0.60 31.36 -23.14
N GLU A 620 0.66 31.41 -22.75
CA GLU A 620 1.24 30.58 -21.69
C GLU A 620 1.92 31.48 -20.67
N GLU A 621 1.87 31.06 -19.40
CA GLU A 621 2.51 31.75 -18.30
C GLU A 621 3.55 30.83 -17.68
N PHE A 622 4.74 31.37 -17.46
CA PHE A 622 5.86 30.69 -16.84
C PHE A 622 6.40 31.54 -15.70
N VAL A 623 7.12 30.90 -14.80
CA VAL A 623 7.92 31.59 -13.79
C VAL A 623 9.39 31.42 -14.16
N ASN A 624 10.15 32.52 -14.10
CA ASN A 624 11.59 32.57 -14.27
C ASN A 624 12.25 33.14 -13.01
N ILE A 625 13.54 32.86 -12.81
CA ILE A 625 14.37 33.52 -11.81
C ILE A 625 15.48 34.27 -12.53
N SER A 626 15.55 35.58 -12.33
CA SER A 626 16.65 36.41 -12.83
C SER A 626 17.94 36.10 -12.07
N GLN A 627 18.92 35.54 -12.78
CA GLN A 627 20.19 35.08 -12.19
C GLN A 627 21.05 36.23 -11.67
N GLU A 628 20.95 37.41 -12.29
CA GLU A 628 21.65 38.63 -11.87
C GLU A 628 21.15 39.17 -10.52
N VAL A 629 19.87 38.96 -10.22
CA VAL A 629 19.22 39.42 -8.97
C VAL A 629 19.30 38.36 -7.87
N CYS A 630 19.43 37.08 -8.23
CA CYS A 630 19.49 36.01 -7.25
C CYS A 630 20.80 36.04 -6.46
N GLU A 631 20.71 36.08 -5.14
CA GLU A 631 21.88 36.06 -4.24
C GLU A 631 22.17 34.66 -3.65
N ASN A 632 21.41 33.63 -4.06
CA ASN A 632 21.46 32.28 -3.49
C ASN A 632 21.24 32.24 -1.95
N CYS A 633 20.40 33.14 -1.42
CA CYS A 633 20.06 33.17 0.01
C CYS A 633 19.10 32.04 0.45
N ARG A 634 18.49 31.34 -0.52
CA ARG A 634 17.57 30.19 -0.32
C ARG A 634 16.28 30.53 0.45
N GLU A 635 15.93 31.81 0.57
CA GLU A 635 14.71 32.23 1.24
C GLU A 635 13.45 31.79 0.49
N CYS A 636 13.53 31.72 -0.84
CA CYS A 636 12.45 31.19 -1.66
C CYS A 636 12.18 29.70 -1.43
N THR A 637 13.21 28.89 -1.13
CA THR A 637 13.02 27.46 -0.86
C THR A 637 12.41 27.26 0.52
N LYS A 638 12.84 28.01 1.54
CA LYS A 638 12.27 27.99 2.89
C LYS A 638 10.78 28.35 2.90
N ASN A 639 10.42 29.46 2.26
CA ASN A 639 9.04 29.96 2.28
C ASN A 639 8.06 29.12 1.46
N THR A 640 8.53 28.47 0.39
CA THR A 640 7.64 27.76 -0.56
C THR A 640 7.70 26.24 -0.49
N GLY A 641 8.80 25.66 0.00
CA GLY A 641 9.08 24.22 -0.11
C GLY A 641 8.89 23.67 -1.53
N CYS A 642 9.15 24.46 -2.57
CA CYS A 642 8.81 24.12 -3.94
C CYS A 642 9.83 23.13 -4.54
N PRO A 643 9.40 21.95 -5.02
CA PRO A 643 10.30 21.00 -5.68
C PRO A 643 10.74 21.45 -7.08
N GLY A 644 10.06 22.45 -7.65
CA GLY A 644 10.44 23.03 -8.95
C GLY A 644 11.63 24.00 -8.85
N LEU A 645 12.14 24.28 -7.66
CA LEU A 645 13.35 25.06 -7.46
C LEU A 645 14.56 24.14 -7.44
N THR A 646 15.60 24.49 -8.18
CA THR A 646 16.86 23.74 -8.25
C THR A 646 18.04 24.68 -8.07
N ILE A 647 19.21 24.12 -7.82
CA ILE A 647 20.48 24.84 -7.87
C ILE A 647 21.03 24.72 -9.30
N ILE A 648 21.55 25.82 -9.85
CA ILE A 648 22.20 25.90 -11.16
C ILE A 648 23.52 26.65 -11.06
N ASP A 649 24.50 26.22 -11.85
CA ASP A 649 25.74 26.95 -12.04
C ASP A 649 25.57 28.02 -13.12
N THR A 650 26.07 29.22 -12.82
CA THR A 650 25.98 30.38 -13.71
C THR A 650 27.30 31.17 -13.71
N ASP A 651 27.46 32.11 -14.64
CA ASP A 651 28.60 33.03 -14.67
C ASP A 651 28.69 33.93 -13.42
N TYR A 652 27.60 34.01 -12.64
CA TYR A 652 27.51 34.73 -11.36
C TYR A 652 27.68 33.82 -10.14
N GLY A 653 28.14 32.59 -10.33
CA GLY A 653 28.25 31.55 -9.30
C GLY A 653 26.98 30.70 -9.15
N GLU A 654 26.90 29.95 -8.05
CA GLU A 654 25.75 29.10 -7.74
C GLU A 654 24.49 29.95 -7.52
N LYS A 655 23.41 29.66 -8.25
CA LYS A 655 22.12 30.38 -8.17
C LYS A 655 20.95 29.42 -8.01
N ILE A 656 19.81 29.96 -7.61
CA ILE A 656 18.53 29.24 -7.68
C ILE A 656 17.96 29.37 -9.08
N GLY A 657 17.61 28.24 -9.68
CA GLY A 657 16.91 28.11 -10.95
C GLY A 657 15.55 27.45 -10.79
N ILE A 658 14.81 27.37 -11.90
CA ILE A 658 13.55 26.63 -11.99
C ILE A 658 13.75 25.43 -12.90
N ASP A 659 13.52 24.24 -12.36
CA ASP A 659 13.44 23.03 -13.17
C ASP A 659 12.08 23.01 -13.90
N GLN A 660 12.12 23.29 -15.20
CA GLN A 660 10.93 23.33 -16.06
C GLN A 660 10.33 21.94 -16.33
N SER A 661 11.04 20.86 -16.02
CA SER A 661 10.49 19.50 -16.10
C SER A 661 9.53 19.20 -14.93
N THR A 662 9.78 19.82 -13.78
CA THR A 662 8.99 19.67 -12.55
C THR A 662 7.99 20.83 -12.34
N CYS A 663 8.36 22.05 -12.71
CA CYS A 663 7.56 23.24 -12.46
C CYS A 663 6.25 23.25 -13.26
N VAL A 664 5.13 23.39 -12.55
CA VAL A 664 3.78 23.49 -13.14
C VAL A 664 3.28 24.93 -13.30
N SER A 665 4.13 25.92 -12.99
CA SER A 665 3.80 27.35 -13.03
C SER A 665 2.53 27.71 -12.23
N ASP A 666 2.39 27.16 -11.02
CA ASP A 666 1.29 27.47 -10.08
C ASP A 666 1.27 28.94 -9.59
N THR A 667 2.35 29.67 -9.86
CA THR A 667 2.63 31.07 -9.49
C THR A 667 2.66 31.35 -7.98
N TYR A 668 2.66 30.32 -7.12
CA TYR A 668 2.61 30.51 -5.67
C TYR A 668 3.82 31.31 -5.16
N CYS A 669 5.02 30.99 -5.63
CA CYS A 669 6.26 31.73 -5.30
C CYS A 669 6.17 33.23 -5.61
N THR A 670 5.52 33.61 -6.72
CA THR A 670 5.32 35.02 -7.07
C THR A 670 4.24 35.69 -6.22
N LYS A 671 3.17 34.96 -5.87
CA LYS A 671 2.04 35.49 -5.09
C LYS A 671 2.42 35.83 -3.65
N ILE A 672 3.34 35.06 -3.06
CA ILE A 672 3.84 35.32 -1.71
C ILE A 672 5.06 36.25 -1.70
N MET A 673 5.48 36.76 -2.88
CA MET A 673 6.68 37.59 -3.03
C MET A 673 7.92 36.92 -2.43
N ALA A 674 8.11 35.62 -2.69
CA ALA A 674 9.13 34.80 -2.03
C ALA A 674 10.57 35.28 -2.27
N CYS A 675 10.82 36.00 -3.38
CA CYS A 675 12.10 36.61 -3.71
C CYS A 675 11.91 37.70 -4.78
N PRO A 676 12.63 38.83 -4.74
CA PRO A 676 12.57 39.85 -5.79
C PRO A 676 13.11 39.39 -7.15
N SER A 677 13.83 38.27 -7.22
CA SER A 677 14.37 37.73 -8.47
C SER A 677 13.34 37.00 -9.34
N PHE A 678 12.13 36.72 -8.83
CA PHE A 678 11.11 36.01 -9.61
C PHE A 678 10.46 36.91 -10.65
N GLU A 679 10.39 36.40 -11.88
CA GLU A 679 9.75 37.05 -13.01
C GLU A 679 8.62 36.19 -13.55
N LYS A 680 7.48 36.80 -13.84
CA LYS A 680 6.39 36.14 -14.57
C LYS A 680 6.56 36.35 -16.07
N VAL A 681 6.85 35.28 -16.80
CA VAL A 681 7.02 35.33 -18.26
C VAL A 681 5.71 34.94 -18.93
N ILE A 682 5.14 35.85 -19.71
CA ILE A 682 3.90 35.62 -20.46
C ILE A 682 4.27 35.48 -21.93
N VAL A 683 4.13 34.28 -22.48
CA VAL A 683 4.36 34.03 -23.91
C VAL A 683 3.03 34.09 -24.64
N THR A 684 2.90 35.06 -25.55
CA THR A 684 1.75 35.18 -26.44
C THR A 684 2.12 34.78 -27.85
N ARG A 685 1.23 34.03 -28.52
CA ARG A 685 1.42 33.57 -29.89
C ARG A 685 0.13 33.78 -30.68
N ASN A 686 0.29 34.25 -31.92
CA ASN A 686 -0.81 34.40 -32.88
C ASN A 686 -0.71 33.41 -34.04
N LYS A 687 0.36 32.59 -34.09
CA LYS A 687 0.62 31.60 -35.13
C LYS A 687 1.48 30.45 -34.58
N PRO A 688 1.46 29.26 -35.22
CA PRO A 688 2.33 28.15 -34.85
C PRO A 688 3.80 28.55 -34.77
N PRO A 689 4.55 28.04 -33.76
CA PRO A 689 5.99 28.25 -33.69
C PRO A 689 6.66 27.60 -34.91
N ARG A 690 7.63 28.29 -35.52
CA ARG A 690 8.45 27.69 -36.57
C ARG A 690 9.40 26.68 -35.91
N PRO A 691 9.41 25.40 -36.32
CA PRO A 691 10.37 24.44 -35.80
C PRO A 691 11.79 24.92 -36.13
N ARG A 692 12.64 25.03 -35.10
CA ARG A 692 14.05 25.41 -35.27
C ARG A 692 14.92 24.23 -35.74
N VAL A 693 14.39 23.01 -35.60
CA VAL A 693 15.05 21.79 -36.05
C VAL A 693 14.56 21.47 -37.46
N ARG A 694 15.49 21.19 -38.37
CA ARG A 694 15.18 20.69 -39.70
C ARG A 694 14.41 19.38 -39.51
N LYS A 695 13.19 19.26 -40.04
CA LYS A 695 12.51 17.96 -40.09
C LYS A 695 13.39 17.01 -40.89
N ILE A 696 13.96 16.01 -40.22
CA ILE A 696 14.57 14.86 -40.88
C ILE A 696 13.38 14.02 -41.33
N SER A 697 13.24 13.75 -42.63
CA SER A 697 12.26 12.77 -43.08
C SER A 697 12.71 11.42 -42.53
N LEU A 698 11.82 10.66 -41.90
CA LEU A 698 12.13 9.29 -41.51
C LEU A 698 12.45 8.43 -42.74
N ASP A 699 11.95 8.84 -43.92
CA ASP A 699 12.26 8.25 -45.23
C ASP A 699 13.69 8.54 -45.70
N ASP A 700 14.36 9.56 -45.14
CA ASP A 700 15.74 9.96 -45.46
C ASP A 700 16.76 9.35 -44.49
N ILE A 701 16.31 8.52 -43.53
CA ILE A 701 17.18 7.80 -42.61
C ILE A 701 17.64 6.52 -43.33
N PRO A 702 18.95 6.25 -43.44
CA PRO A 702 19.43 4.99 -44.01
C PRO A 702 18.80 3.80 -43.28
N PRO A 703 18.43 2.72 -43.99
CA PRO A 703 18.01 1.49 -43.32
C PRO A 703 19.11 1.02 -42.34
N PRO A 704 18.72 0.44 -41.19
CA PRO A 704 19.64 0.06 -40.12
C PRO A 704 20.71 -0.94 -40.57
#